data_AF-A0A811ZJ05-F1
#
_entry.id   AF-A0A811ZJ05-F1
#
_cell.length_a   1.000
_cell.length_b   1.000
_cell.length_c   1.000
_cell.angle_alpha   90.00
_cell.angle_beta   90.00
_cell.angle_gamma   90.00
#
_symmetry.space_group_name_H-M   'P 1'
#
loop_
_entity.id
_entity.type
_entity.pdbx_description
1 polymer ?
#
loop_
_entity_poly.entity_id
_entity_poly.type
_entity_poly.pdbx_seq_one_letter_code
_entity_poly.pdbx_strand_id
1 'polypeptide(L)'
;MAERPLQASRQRRGKAMTAAAGSAGHAAVPLLLCALLVPGGAYVLDDSDGLGREFDGVGAVSGGGATSRLLVNYPEPYRSQILDYLFKPNFGASLHILKVEIGGDGQTTDGTEPSHMHYALDENYFRGYEWWLMKEAKKRNPNIILMGLPWSFPGWLGKGFNWPYVNLQLTAYYIMTWIVGAKHYHDLDIDYIGIWNERSFDINYIKVLRRMLNYQGLDRVKIIASDNLWEPISASMLLDSELLKVIDVIGAHYPGTHTVKDAKLTKKKLWSSEDFSTLNSDVGAGCLGRILNQNYVNGYMTATIAWNLVASYYEQLPYGRCGLMTAQEPWSGHYVVESPIWVSAHTTQFTQPGWYYLKTVGHLEKGGSYVALTDGLGNLTIIVETMSHKQSACIRPFLPYFNVSHQFATFVLKGSFSEIPELQVWYTKLGKPSERYLFKQLDSLWLLDSSSTFTLELQEDEIFTLTTLTVGSKGSYPLPPKSEPFPPIYEDDFDVDYPFFSEAPNFADQTGVFEYFTNIEDPGEHRFTLRQVLNQRPITWAADAYNTISIIGDYKWSNLTVRCDVYIETPEKGGVFIAGRVNKGGILIRSARGVFFWIFANGTYRVTGDLAGWVIYALGHVDVTAKKWYTLTLIIKGRLSSGMLNGKTVWKNIPVSFPKNGWAAIGTHSFEFAQFDNFHVEATR
;
A
#
# COMPACT_ATOMS: atom_id res chain seq x y z
N MET A 1 5.30 53.64 17.68
CA MET A 1 6.75 53.39 17.95
C MET A 1 7.22 52.56 16.75
N ALA A 2 8.09 53.02 15.84
CA ALA A 2 9.38 53.73 15.96
C ALA A 2 10.47 52.83 16.57
N GLU A 3 11.70 52.67 16.02
CA GLU A 3 12.36 53.01 14.72
C GLU A 3 13.60 52.07 14.57
N ARG A 4 14.38 51.89 13.48
CA ARG A 4 14.49 52.42 12.09
C ARG A 4 15.21 51.37 11.20
N PRO A 5 15.12 51.38 9.85
CA PRO A 5 15.91 50.51 8.96
C PRO A 5 17.23 51.18 8.49
N LEU A 6 18.12 50.41 7.84
CA LEU A 6 19.28 50.96 7.11
C LEU A 6 19.64 50.11 5.87
N GLN A 7 19.79 50.78 4.72
CA GLN A 7 20.46 50.28 3.51
C GLN A 7 21.78 51.03 3.34
N ALA A 8 22.78 50.43 2.69
CA ALA A 8 23.56 51.07 1.61
C ALA A 8 24.60 50.12 1.00
N SER A 9 24.91 50.31 -0.29
CA SER A 9 25.94 49.60 -1.04
C SER A 9 27.20 50.47 -1.26
N ARG A 10 28.28 49.87 -1.77
CA ARG A 10 29.21 50.59 -2.67
C ARG A 10 30.05 49.65 -3.56
N GLN A 11 30.12 49.96 -4.86
CA GLN A 11 30.99 49.34 -5.85
C GLN A 11 32.31 50.10 -6.00
N ARG A 12 33.36 49.43 -6.52
CA ARG A 12 34.48 49.92 -7.38
C ARG A 12 35.53 48.77 -7.53
N ARG A 13 36.34 48.61 -8.60
CA ARG A 13 36.60 49.43 -9.81
C ARG A 13 37.38 48.63 -10.89
N GLY A 14 37.02 48.77 -12.19
CA GLY A 14 37.91 48.69 -13.37
C GLY A 14 38.63 47.35 -13.67
N LYS A 15 39.17 47.10 -14.88
CA LYS A 15 39.22 47.83 -16.18
C LYS A 15 39.16 46.79 -17.34
N ALA A 16 39.05 47.23 -18.59
CA ALA A 16 38.87 46.35 -19.76
C ALA A 16 39.85 46.64 -20.93
N MET A 17 40.08 45.62 -21.77
CA MET A 17 40.54 45.64 -23.19
C MET A 17 41.95 46.26 -23.48
N THR A 18 42.67 45.97 -24.58
CA THR A 18 42.36 45.29 -25.87
C THR A 18 43.66 44.76 -26.56
N ALA A 19 43.52 44.07 -27.72
CA ALA A 19 44.54 43.85 -28.77
C ALA A 19 45.62 42.76 -28.50
N ALA A 20 46.24 42.08 -29.49
CA ALA A 20 46.06 42.02 -30.95
C ALA A 20 46.44 40.61 -31.49
N ALA A 21 46.25 40.35 -32.79
CA ALA A 21 46.55 39.05 -33.44
C ALA A 21 47.98 38.95 -34.01
N GLY A 22 48.48 37.72 -34.19
CA GLY A 22 49.73 37.39 -34.88
C GLY A 22 49.82 35.88 -35.18
N SER A 23 50.48 35.49 -36.28
CA SER A 23 50.44 34.11 -36.81
C SER A 23 51.82 33.47 -36.99
N ALA A 24 51.95 32.20 -36.63
CA ALA A 24 52.79 31.21 -37.29
C ALA A 24 52.46 29.80 -36.74
N GLY A 25 52.30 28.80 -37.60
CA GLY A 25 52.13 27.41 -37.17
C GLY A 25 53.46 26.66 -37.16
N HIS A 26 53.53 25.55 -36.41
CA HIS A 26 54.50 24.46 -36.57
C HIS A 26 53.79 23.14 -36.26
N ALA A 27 54.26 22.03 -36.84
CA ALA A 27 53.58 20.74 -36.75
C ALA A 27 53.75 20.07 -35.37
N ALA A 28 52.71 19.37 -34.91
CA ALA A 28 52.74 18.50 -33.74
C ALA A 28 52.21 17.11 -34.12
N VAL A 29 52.92 16.07 -33.66
CA VAL A 29 52.59 14.66 -33.91
C VAL A 29 51.33 14.27 -33.13
N PRO A 30 50.40 13.48 -33.71
CA PRO A 30 49.32 12.88 -32.93
C PRO A 30 49.89 11.79 -32.00
N LEU A 31 50.19 12.16 -30.75
CA LEU A 31 50.34 11.16 -29.70
C LEU A 31 48.99 10.46 -29.51
N LEU A 32 48.97 9.14 -29.66
CA LEU A 32 47.92 8.33 -29.06
C LEU A 32 48.05 8.46 -27.54
N LEU A 33 47.20 9.28 -26.93
CA LEU A 33 46.83 9.09 -25.54
C LEU A 33 45.95 7.84 -25.48
N CYS A 34 46.58 6.67 -25.35
CA CYS A 34 45.94 5.56 -24.68
C CYS A 34 45.65 6.04 -23.25
N ALA A 35 44.42 6.50 -23.02
CA ALA A 35 43.95 6.83 -21.69
C ALA A 35 43.95 5.54 -20.87
N LEU A 36 44.96 5.37 -20.03
CA LEU A 36 44.99 4.35 -19.00
C LEU A 36 43.85 4.65 -18.03
N LEU A 37 42.69 4.07 -18.31
CA LEU A 37 41.59 3.97 -17.35
C LEU A 37 42.18 3.37 -16.07
N VAL A 38 42.17 4.16 -15.00
CA VAL A 38 42.49 3.65 -13.66
C VAL A 38 41.46 2.55 -13.39
N PRO A 39 41.88 1.29 -13.16
CA PRO A 39 40.93 0.21 -12.99
C PRO A 39 40.13 0.46 -11.70
N GLY A 40 38.86 0.80 -11.85
CA GLY A 40 37.89 0.75 -10.75
C GLY A 40 37.71 -0.69 -10.28
N GLY A 41 37.18 -0.88 -9.07
CA GLY A 41 37.02 -2.19 -8.44
C GLY A 41 36.57 -3.31 -9.38
N ALA A 42 37.29 -4.44 -9.34
CA ALA A 42 36.96 -5.65 -10.08
C ALA A 42 36.06 -6.56 -9.21
N TYR A 43 34.79 -6.63 -9.56
CA TYR A 43 33.76 -7.41 -8.88
C TYR A 43 33.67 -8.80 -9.52
N VAL A 44 34.26 -9.79 -8.86
CA VAL A 44 34.19 -11.20 -9.30
C VAL A 44 32.80 -11.76 -8.99
N LEU A 45 32.16 -12.40 -9.97
CA LEU A 45 30.92 -13.14 -9.82
C LEU A 45 31.17 -14.63 -10.06
N ASP A 46 30.92 -15.46 -9.04
CA ASP A 46 31.45 -16.84 -8.97
C ASP A 46 30.51 -17.73 -8.14
N ASP A 47 30.28 -18.97 -8.60
CA ASP A 47 29.52 -20.02 -7.92
C ASP A 47 30.40 -21.19 -7.44
N SER A 48 31.73 -21.16 -7.66
CA SER A 48 32.63 -22.30 -7.39
C SER A 48 32.82 -22.64 -5.90
N ASP A 49 32.63 -21.68 -4.99
CA ASP A 49 32.52 -21.92 -3.53
C ASP A 49 31.09 -22.30 -3.11
N GLY A 50 30.14 -22.39 -4.05
CA GLY A 50 28.72 -22.59 -3.82
C GLY A 50 27.94 -21.30 -3.58
N LEU A 51 26.62 -21.46 -3.45
CA LEU A 51 25.66 -20.35 -3.52
C LEU A 51 25.39 -19.66 -2.16
N GLY A 52 24.68 -18.54 -2.22
CA GLY A 52 24.15 -17.79 -1.07
C GLY A 52 22.82 -18.37 -0.58
N ARG A 53 21.85 -17.50 -0.24
CA ARG A 53 20.50 -17.94 0.12
C ARG A 53 19.60 -18.06 -1.11
N GLU A 54 18.63 -18.96 -1.01
CA GLU A 54 17.43 -19.01 -1.86
C GLU A 54 16.66 -17.68 -1.76
N PHE A 55 16.30 -17.10 -2.90
CA PHE A 55 15.45 -15.93 -3.05
C PHE A 55 13.97 -16.35 -3.00
N ASP A 56 13.17 -15.62 -2.23
CA ASP A 56 11.78 -15.93 -1.93
C ASP A 56 10.76 -15.08 -2.70
N GLY A 57 11.20 -13.97 -3.30
CA GLY A 57 10.38 -13.13 -4.19
C GLY A 57 10.31 -11.65 -3.81
N VAL A 58 9.72 -10.85 -4.71
CA VAL A 58 9.33 -9.46 -4.44
C VAL A 58 7.81 -9.35 -4.51
N GLY A 59 7.21 -8.61 -3.59
CA GLY A 59 5.76 -8.48 -3.49
C GLY A 59 5.26 -7.12 -3.03
N ALA A 60 3.95 -7.04 -2.82
CA ALA A 60 3.31 -5.89 -2.20
C ALA A 60 2.09 -6.30 -1.35
N VAL A 61 1.68 -5.38 -0.47
CA VAL A 61 0.53 -5.52 0.43
C VAL A 61 -0.72 -4.87 -0.18
N SER A 62 -1.83 -5.59 -0.22
CA SER A 62 -3.17 -4.98 -0.29
C SER A 62 -3.80 -4.97 1.11
N GLY A 63 -4.40 -3.85 1.48
CA GLY A 63 -4.96 -3.63 2.79
C GLY A 63 -3.96 -3.16 3.84
N GLY A 64 -4.33 -3.26 5.11
CA GLY A 64 -3.67 -2.54 6.19
C GLY A 64 -3.61 -1.02 6.00
N GLY A 65 -4.65 -0.32 5.55
CA GLY A 65 -6.07 -0.72 5.50
C GLY A 65 -6.82 -0.03 4.38
N ALA A 66 -7.66 -0.78 3.68
CA ALA A 66 -8.51 -0.36 2.57
C ALA A 66 -7.79 0.22 1.33
N THR A 67 -6.53 -0.17 1.10
CA THR A 67 -5.68 0.44 0.06
C THR A 67 -6.16 0.17 -1.37
N SER A 68 -6.95 -0.89 -1.58
CA SER A 68 -7.52 -1.27 -2.88
C SER A 68 -8.97 -0.82 -3.09
N ARG A 69 -9.55 -0.06 -2.14
CA ARG A 69 -10.99 0.21 -2.06
C ARG A 69 -11.61 0.84 -3.31
N LEU A 70 -10.89 1.72 -4.01
CA LEU A 70 -11.34 2.40 -5.23
C LEU A 70 -10.93 1.69 -6.54
N LEU A 71 -10.21 0.57 -6.49
CA LEU A 71 -9.84 -0.20 -7.70
C LEU A 71 -11.03 -0.99 -8.24
N VAL A 72 -11.88 -1.47 -7.34
CA VAL A 72 -12.95 -2.45 -7.59
C VAL A 72 -13.94 -1.98 -8.65
N ASN A 73 -14.26 -0.69 -8.66
CA ASN A 73 -15.25 -0.04 -9.53
C ASN A 73 -14.62 0.75 -10.70
N TYR A 74 -13.34 0.55 -11.02
CA TYR A 74 -12.80 1.04 -12.29
C TYR A 74 -13.53 0.39 -13.47
N PRO A 75 -13.93 1.15 -14.51
CA PRO A 75 -14.46 0.58 -15.73
C PRO A 75 -13.38 -0.20 -16.49
N GLU A 76 -13.81 -1.25 -17.20
CA GLU A 76 -12.95 -1.95 -18.16
C GLU A 76 -12.75 -1.09 -19.42
N PRO A 77 -11.58 -1.15 -20.09
CA PRO A 77 -10.48 -2.08 -19.86
C PRO A 77 -9.50 -1.67 -18.75
N TYR A 78 -9.65 -0.48 -18.15
CA TYR A 78 -8.62 0.13 -17.31
C TYR A 78 -8.34 -0.67 -16.04
N ARG A 79 -9.36 -1.25 -15.40
CA ARG A 79 -9.21 -2.14 -14.24
C ARG A 79 -8.35 -3.36 -14.58
N SER A 80 -8.65 -4.06 -15.67
CA SER A 80 -7.82 -5.16 -16.16
C SER A 80 -6.40 -4.71 -16.55
N GLN A 81 -6.22 -3.51 -17.12
CA GLN A 81 -4.90 -2.97 -17.46
C GLN A 81 -4.04 -2.68 -16.22
N ILE A 82 -4.63 -2.15 -15.14
CA ILE A 82 -3.96 -1.95 -13.84
C ILE A 82 -3.50 -3.30 -13.26
N LEU A 83 -4.38 -4.30 -13.25
CA LEU A 83 -4.06 -5.66 -12.79
C LEU A 83 -2.97 -6.33 -13.64
N ASP A 84 -2.95 -6.07 -14.96
CA ASP A 84 -1.87 -6.51 -15.84
C ASP A 84 -0.53 -5.84 -15.50
N TYR A 85 -0.51 -4.54 -15.18
CA TYR A 85 0.71 -3.84 -14.72
C TYR A 85 1.26 -4.36 -13.39
N LEU A 86 0.41 -4.91 -12.52
CA LEU A 86 0.81 -5.45 -11.21
C LEU A 86 1.26 -6.92 -11.29
N PHE A 87 0.46 -7.78 -11.91
CA PHE A 87 0.58 -9.24 -11.74
C PHE A 87 0.93 -10.03 -13.01
N LYS A 88 0.85 -9.44 -14.21
CA LYS A 88 1.15 -10.16 -15.45
C LYS A 88 2.67 -10.39 -15.56
N PRO A 89 3.15 -11.65 -15.69
CA PRO A 89 4.56 -11.92 -15.91
C PRO A 89 5.06 -11.22 -17.18
N ASN A 90 6.32 -10.76 -17.14
CA ASN A 90 7.01 -10.15 -18.28
C ASN A 90 6.23 -8.98 -18.90
N PHE A 91 5.71 -8.09 -18.06
CA PHE A 91 4.93 -6.93 -18.51
C PHE A 91 5.16 -5.68 -17.64
N GLY A 92 4.80 -5.74 -16.36
CA GLY A 92 4.94 -4.64 -15.42
C GLY A 92 5.76 -5.04 -14.20
N ALA A 93 5.27 -4.72 -13.01
CA ALA A 93 5.86 -5.09 -11.74
C ALA A 93 5.93 -6.61 -11.52
N SER A 94 5.13 -7.39 -12.28
CA SER A 94 5.26 -8.85 -12.44
C SER A 94 5.40 -9.60 -11.11
N LEU A 95 4.63 -9.19 -10.09
CA LEU A 95 4.91 -9.51 -8.69
C LEU A 95 4.90 -11.02 -8.39
N HIS A 96 5.80 -11.43 -7.50
CA HIS A 96 5.96 -12.82 -7.06
C HIS A 96 5.11 -13.14 -5.83
N ILE A 97 4.83 -12.15 -4.98
CA ILE A 97 4.10 -12.30 -3.72
C ILE A 97 2.97 -11.25 -3.64
N LEU A 98 1.77 -11.67 -3.25
CA LEU A 98 0.68 -10.81 -2.83
C LEU A 98 0.33 -11.11 -1.36
N LYS A 99 0.54 -10.13 -0.49
CA LYS A 99 0.11 -10.15 0.92
C LYS A 99 -1.21 -9.38 1.04
N VAL A 100 -2.22 -9.95 1.67
CA VAL A 100 -3.53 -9.31 1.87
C VAL A 100 -3.87 -9.18 3.36
N GLU A 101 -4.64 -8.15 3.72
CA GLU A 101 -5.28 -8.10 5.03
C GLU A 101 -6.34 -9.21 5.16
N ILE A 102 -6.33 -9.89 6.31
CA ILE A 102 -7.47 -10.65 6.79
C ILE A 102 -8.36 -9.65 7.52
N GLY A 103 -9.38 -9.15 6.81
CA GLY A 103 -10.30 -8.11 7.29
C GLY A 103 -10.86 -8.43 8.67
N GLY A 104 -10.93 -7.43 9.53
CA GLY A 104 -11.24 -7.60 10.95
C GLY A 104 -12.20 -6.56 11.52
N ASP A 105 -12.93 -5.86 10.65
CA ASP A 105 -13.95 -4.85 10.96
C ASP A 105 -13.44 -3.54 11.60
N GLY A 106 -12.16 -3.50 11.99
CA GLY A 106 -11.50 -2.31 12.54
C GLY A 106 -10.81 -1.46 11.48
N GLN A 107 -10.45 -0.23 11.86
CA GLN A 107 -9.68 0.72 11.06
C GLN A 107 -8.19 0.32 11.05
N THR A 108 -7.59 0.17 9.87
CA THR A 108 -6.27 -0.47 9.72
C THR A 108 -5.21 0.30 8.92
N THR A 109 -5.56 1.43 8.25
CA THR A 109 -4.75 2.67 8.13
C THR A 109 -5.49 3.75 7.35
N ASP A 110 -6.15 3.42 6.22
CA ASP A 110 -6.89 4.36 5.36
C ASP A 110 -8.39 4.04 5.26
N GLY A 111 -8.82 2.94 5.87
CA GLY A 111 -10.20 2.50 6.01
C GLY A 111 -10.33 1.29 6.92
N THR A 112 -11.52 0.72 6.98
CA THR A 112 -11.82 -0.59 7.57
C THR A 112 -11.91 -1.65 6.48
N GLU A 113 -11.68 -2.91 6.81
CA GLU A 113 -11.92 -4.04 5.91
C GLU A 113 -12.83 -5.11 6.55
N PRO A 114 -13.85 -5.61 5.80
CA PRO A 114 -14.88 -6.46 6.36
C PRO A 114 -14.38 -7.87 6.64
N SER A 115 -14.70 -8.37 7.83
CA SER A 115 -14.39 -9.73 8.27
C SER A 115 -15.30 -10.77 7.63
N HIS A 116 -14.77 -11.98 7.43
CA HIS A 116 -15.58 -13.15 7.12
C HIS A 116 -16.47 -13.61 8.29
N MET A 117 -16.31 -13.08 9.51
CA MET A 117 -17.13 -13.41 10.69
C MET A 117 -17.44 -12.18 11.57
N HIS A 118 -18.37 -11.31 11.17
CA HIS A 118 -18.79 -10.14 11.96
C HIS A 118 -19.32 -10.52 13.36
N TYR A 119 -19.95 -11.69 13.48
CA TYR A 119 -20.49 -12.23 14.73
C TYR A 119 -20.10 -13.70 14.92
N ALA A 120 -20.31 -14.23 16.13
CA ALA A 120 -19.85 -15.57 16.54
C ALA A 120 -20.45 -16.77 15.80
N LEU A 121 -21.43 -16.55 14.91
CA LEU A 121 -22.14 -17.55 14.11
C LEU A 121 -22.34 -17.08 12.65
N ASP A 122 -21.63 -16.03 12.23
CA ASP A 122 -21.60 -15.51 10.86
C ASP A 122 -20.35 -16.04 10.16
N GLU A 123 -20.51 -16.57 8.94
CA GLU A 123 -19.42 -16.96 8.04
C GLU A 123 -19.79 -16.54 6.61
N ASN A 124 -19.10 -15.53 6.06
CA ASN A 124 -19.30 -15.05 4.69
C ASN A 124 -17.95 -14.76 4.01
N TYR A 125 -17.62 -15.57 3.01
CA TYR A 125 -16.35 -15.53 2.28
C TYR A 125 -16.41 -14.68 0.99
N PHE A 126 -17.44 -13.85 0.84
CA PHE A 126 -17.66 -13.01 -0.36
C PHE A 126 -17.63 -11.50 -0.07
N ARG A 127 -17.34 -11.09 1.18
CA ARG A 127 -17.19 -9.68 1.57
C ARG A 127 -15.87 -9.06 1.08
N GLY A 128 -15.88 -7.75 0.87
CA GLY A 128 -14.71 -6.97 0.47
C GLY A 128 -14.21 -7.33 -0.93
N TYR A 129 -12.90 -7.21 -1.15
CA TYR A 129 -12.29 -7.32 -2.48
C TYR A 129 -11.01 -8.15 -2.55
N GLU A 130 -10.40 -8.52 -1.42
CA GLU A 130 -9.15 -9.31 -1.42
C GLU A 130 -9.34 -10.70 -2.04
N TRP A 131 -10.52 -11.32 -1.88
CA TRP A 131 -10.89 -12.55 -2.60
C TRP A 131 -10.86 -12.37 -4.12
N TRP A 132 -11.34 -11.24 -4.62
CA TRP A 132 -11.32 -10.91 -6.05
C TRP A 132 -9.90 -10.60 -6.52
N LEU A 133 -9.13 -9.83 -5.73
CA LEU A 133 -7.76 -9.44 -6.07
C LEU A 133 -6.83 -10.65 -6.15
N MET A 134 -6.90 -11.57 -5.17
CA MET A 134 -6.13 -12.82 -5.20
C MET A 134 -6.50 -13.70 -6.41
N LYS A 135 -7.78 -13.78 -6.78
CA LYS A 135 -8.22 -14.49 -8.00
C LYS A 135 -7.68 -13.84 -9.28
N GLU A 136 -7.80 -12.52 -9.43
CA GLU A 136 -7.29 -11.81 -10.61
C GLU A 136 -5.75 -11.79 -10.70
N ALA A 137 -5.05 -11.92 -9.56
CA ALA A 137 -3.61 -12.15 -9.50
C ALA A 137 -3.24 -13.57 -9.94
N LYS A 138 -3.82 -14.63 -9.32
CA LYS A 138 -3.60 -16.04 -9.70
C LYS A 138 -3.92 -16.32 -11.17
N LYS A 139 -4.95 -15.68 -11.71
CA LYS A 139 -5.36 -15.73 -13.14
C LYS A 139 -4.29 -15.19 -14.11
N ARG A 140 -3.40 -14.31 -13.63
CA ARG A 140 -2.28 -13.72 -14.41
C ARG A 140 -0.97 -14.44 -14.15
N ASN A 141 -0.71 -14.77 -12.89
CA ASN A 141 0.45 -15.52 -12.43
C ASN A 141 -0.04 -16.65 -11.49
N PRO A 142 -0.28 -17.87 -11.99
CA PRO A 142 -0.71 -19.01 -11.16
C PRO A 142 0.29 -19.34 -10.04
N ASN A 143 1.56 -19.00 -10.24
CA ASN A 143 2.67 -19.22 -9.31
C ASN A 143 2.84 -18.08 -8.29
N ILE A 144 1.99 -17.04 -8.29
CA ILE A 144 2.09 -15.97 -7.29
C ILE A 144 1.85 -16.53 -5.89
N ILE A 145 2.72 -16.19 -4.95
CA ILE A 145 2.64 -16.60 -3.54
C ILE A 145 1.57 -15.75 -2.85
N LEU A 146 0.64 -16.39 -2.14
CA LEU A 146 -0.43 -15.71 -1.40
C LEU A 146 -0.18 -15.73 0.11
N MET A 147 -0.29 -14.57 0.76
CA MET A 147 -0.14 -14.43 2.21
C MET A 147 -1.35 -13.73 2.84
N GLY A 148 -1.81 -14.23 3.99
CA GLY A 148 -2.79 -13.52 4.83
C GLY A 148 -2.18 -13.04 6.14
N LEU A 149 -2.64 -11.89 6.65
CA LEU A 149 -2.28 -11.37 7.98
C LEU A 149 -3.43 -10.51 8.55
N PRO A 150 -3.89 -10.73 9.80
CA PRO A 150 -4.87 -9.83 10.42
C PRO A 150 -4.20 -8.56 10.99
N TRP A 151 -4.78 -7.40 10.72
CA TRP A 151 -4.49 -6.16 11.45
C TRP A 151 -5.46 -6.00 12.63
N SER A 152 -6.77 -6.15 12.37
CA SER A 152 -7.84 -6.10 13.37
C SER A 152 -8.53 -7.46 13.54
N PHE A 153 -9.46 -7.60 14.49
CA PHE A 153 -10.30 -8.79 14.62
C PHE A 153 -11.72 -8.40 15.07
N PRO A 154 -12.78 -9.14 14.69
CA PRO A 154 -14.13 -8.95 15.21
C PRO A 154 -14.19 -9.04 16.74
N GLY A 155 -14.88 -8.09 17.37
CA GLY A 155 -14.84 -7.89 18.82
C GLY A 155 -15.39 -9.05 19.66
N TRP A 156 -16.20 -9.94 19.07
CA TRP A 156 -16.80 -11.09 19.75
C TRP A 156 -15.77 -12.19 20.09
N LEU A 157 -14.62 -12.19 19.42
CA LEU A 157 -13.50 -13.10 19.67
C LEU A 157 -12.83 -12.80 21.03
N GLY A 158 -12.74 -11.52 21.41
CA GLY A 158 -12.10 -11.05 22.64
C GLY A 158 -12.90 -11.28 23.92
N LYS A 159 -14.12 -11.84 23.83
CA LYS A 159 -15.00 -12.21 24.95
C LYS A 159 -15.16 -11.11 26.03
N GLY A 160 -15.30 -9.86 25.58
CA GLY A 160 -15.45 -8.68 26.44
C GLY A 160 -14.18 -7.85 26.66
N PHE A 161 -13.02 -8.31 26.16
CA PHE A 161 -11.75 -7.59 26.21
C PHE A 161 -11.29 -7.19 24.80
N ASN A 162 -10.55 -6.09 24.69
CA ASN A 162 -9.88 -5.66 23.47
C ASN A 162 -8.54 -6.42 23.27
N TRP A 163 -8.61 -7.75 23.20
CA TRP A 163 -7.42 -8.61 23.12
C TRP A 163 -7.70 -9.96 22.43
N PRO A 164 -6.96 -10.36 21.38
CA PRO A 164 -7.29 -11.55 20.59
C PRO A 164 -6.85 -12.87 21.25
N TYR A 165 -5.92 -12.84 22.21
CA TYR A 165 -5.39 -14.05 22.86
C TYR A 165 -6.19 -14.49 24.10
N VAL A 166 -7.38 -13.95 24.35
CA VAL A 166 -8.27 -14.38 25.45
C VAL A 166 -8.73 -15.83 25.28
N ASN A 167 -8.93 -16.28 24.04
CA ASN A 167 -9.13 -17.69 23.72
C ASN A 167 -8.31 -18.06 22.47
N LEU A 168 -7.13 -18.64 22.70
CA LEU A 168 -6.17 -19.02 21.65
C LEU A 168 -6.78 -19.95 20.59
N GLN A 169 -7.65 -20.89 21.00
CA GLN A 169 -8.29 -21.84 20.09
C GLN A 169 -9.33 -21.16 19.20
N LEU A 170 -10.09 -20.21 19.75
CA LEU A 170 -11.13 -19.50 19.01
C LEU A 170 -10.54 -18.55 17.95
N THR A 171 -9.47 -17.83 18.30
CA THR A 171 -8.77 -16.95 17.35
C THR A 171 -8.02 -17.75 16.29
N ALA A 172 -7.45 -18.92 16.65
CA ALA A 172 -6.86 -19.84 15.68
C ALA A 172 -7.92 -20.50 14.78
N TYR A 173 -9.14 -20.75 15.28
CA TYR A 173 -10.28 -21.19 14.47
C TYR A 173 -10.67 -20.12 13.45
N TYR A 174 -10.87 -18.86 13.88
CA TYR A 174 -11.17 -17.73 13.00
C TYR A 174 -10.18 -17.55 11.84
N ILE A 175 -8.88 -17.67 12.12
CA ILE A 175 -7.84 -17.59 11.09
C ILE A 175 -7.82 -18.85 10.20
N MET A 176 -8.05 -20.03 10.76
CA MET A 176 -8.14 -21.27 9.99
C MET A 176 -9.36 -21.28 9.04
N THR A 177 -10.53 -20.79 9.48
CA THR A 177 -11.73 -20.74 8.63
C THR A 177 -11.54 -19.80 7.44
N TRP A 178 -10.83 -18.67 7.60
CA TRP A 178 -10.44 -17.81 6.48
C TRP A 178 -9.65 -18.58 5.41
N ILE A 179 -8.66 -19.38 5.82
CA ILE A 179 -7.81 -20.17 4.92
C ILE A 179 -8.60 -21.31 4.25
N VAL A 180 -9.51 -21.97 4.98
CA VAL A 180 -10.39 -23.01 4.42
C VAL A 180 -11.38 -22.39 3.42
N GLY A 181 -11.95 -21.23 3.74
CA GLY A 181 -12.85 -20.50 2.86
C GLY A 181 -12.18 -20.01 1.58
N ALA A 182 -10.92 -19.54 1.66
CA ALA A 182 -10.09 -19.20 0.52
C ALA A 182 -10.05 -20.34 -0.51
N LYS A 183 -9.79 -21.57 -0.05
CA LYS A 183 -9.73 -22.74 -0.92
C LYS A 183 -11.10 -23.23 -1.35
N HIS A 184 -12.09 -23.24 -0.45
CA HIS A 184 -13.41 -23.83 -0.75
C HIS A 184 -14.27 -22.98 -1.69
N TYR A 185 -14.26 -21.65 -1.54
CA TYR A 185 -15.11 -20.75 -2.31
C TYR A 185 -14.42 -20.06 -3.50
N HIS A 186 -13.08 -20.03 -3.52
CA HIS A 186 -12.30 -19.31 -4.54
C HIS A 186 -11.17 -20.11 -5.19
N ASP A 187 -10.99 -21.39 -4.81
CA ASP A 187 -9.87 -22.27 -5.20
C ASP A 187 -8.47 -21.73 -4.86
N LEU A 188 -8.37 -20.77 -3.92
CA LEU A 188 -7.12 -20.13 -3.53
C LEU A 188 -6.35 -20.96 -2.49
N ASP A 189 -5.15 -21.39 -2.86
CA ASP A 189 -4.16 -21.88 -1.89
C ASP A 189 -3.41 -20.70 -1.27
N ILE A 190 -3.50 -20.58 0.06
CA ILE A 190 -2.74 -19.61 0.85
C ILE A 190 -1.42 -20.26 1.27
N ASP A 191 -0.30 -19.64 0.92
CA ASP A 191 1.05 -20.18 1.16
C ASP A 191 1.57 -19.83 2.56
N TYR A 192 1.27 -18.62 3.05
CA TYR A 192 1.73 -18.12 4.36
C TYR A 192 0.60 -17.47 5.17
N ILE A 193 0.65 -17.66 6.50
CA ILE A 193 -0.20 -16.98 7.48
C ILE A 193 0.64 -16.25 8.52
N GLY A 194 0.32 -14.98 8.76
CA GLY A 194 0.92 -14.13 9.78
C GLY A 194 0.19 -14.15 11.12
N ILE A 195 0.69 -13.38 12.10
CA ILE A 195 0.23 -13.42 13.50
C ILE A 195 -0.75 -12.29 13.85
N TRP A 196 -0.27 -11.05 14.00
CA TRP A 196 -1.07 -9.85 14.25
C TRP A 196 -0.24 -8.59 13.95
N ASN A 197 -0.62 -7.81 12.93
CA ASN A 197 0.26 -6.81 12.31
C ASN A 197 0.74 -5.70 13.26
N GLU A 198 2.05 -5.45 13.36
CA GLU A 198 2.70 -4.48 14.26
C GLU A 198 2.22 -4.58 15.74
N ARG A 199 1.76 -5.75 16.20
CA ARG A 199 1.30 -5.97 17.59
C ARG A 199 2.11 -7.08 18.27
N SER A 200 1.82 -7.34 19.55
CA SER A 200 2.44 -8.41 20.31
C SER A 200 1.97 -9.78 19.79
N PHE A 201 2.89 -10.74 19.68
CA PHE A 201 2.56 -12.14 19.49
C PHE A 201 2.38 -12.87 20.83
N ASP A 202 1.69 -14.00 20.82
CA ASP A 202 1.66 -14.96 21.93
C ASP A 202 2.26 -16.29 21.47
N ILE A 203 3.24 -16.82 22.22
CA ILE A 203 3.97 -18.05 21.89
C ILE A 203 3.05 -19.28 21.86
N ASN A 204 2.06 -19.31 22.75
CA ASN A 204 1.06 -20.38 22.79
C ASN A 204 0.04 -20.23 21.67
N TYR A 205 -0.35 -19.01 21.28
CA TYR A 205 -1.17 -18.77 20.09
C TYR A 205 -0.51 -19.34 18.84
N ILE A 206 0.76 -19.01 18.57
CA ILE A 206 1.50 -19.54 17.40
C ILE A 206 1.50 -21.07 17.40
N LYS A 207 1.74 -21.70 18.55
CA LYS A 207 1.72 -23.15 18.72
C LYS A 207 0.31 -23.77 18.61
N VAL A 208 -0.75 -23.04 18.98
CA VAL A 208 -2.15 -23.45 18.78
C VAL A 208 -2.53 -23.35 17.31
N LEU A 209 -2.17 -22.25 16.64
CA LEU A 209 -2.42 -22.04 15.21
C LEU A 209 -1.79 -23.16 14.37
N ARG A 210 -0.50 -23.49 14.59
CA ARG A 210 0.15 -24.62 13.90
C ARG A 210 -0.60 -25.94 14.09
N ARG A 211 -1.05 -26.24 15.32
CA ARG A 211 -1.83 -27.47 15.59
C ARG A 211 -3.21 -27.44 14.90
N MET A 212 -3.88 -26.29 14.88
CA MET A 212 -5.17 -26.11 14.21
C MET A 212 -5.04 -26.34 12.69
N LEU A 213 -4.01 -25.77 12.07
CA LEU A 213 -3.73 -25.96 10.64
C LEU A 213 -3.50 -27.44 10.32
N ASN A 214 -2.59 -28.12 11.03
CA ASN A 214 -2.27 -29.53 10.76
C ASN A 214 -3.46 -30.47 11.05
N TYR A 215 -4.29 -30.17 12.05
CA TYR A 215 -5.53 -30.91 12.31
C TYR A 215 -6.52 -30.84 11.14
N GLN A 216 -6.47 -29.75 10.35
CA GLN A 216 -7.31 -29.52 9.17
C GLN A 216 -6.60 -29.88 7.84
N GLY A 217 -5.45 -30.57 7.88
CA GLY A 217 -4.66 -30.92 6.69
C GLY A 217 -4.00 -29.73 5.99
N LEU A 218 -3.84 -28.61 6.69
CA LEU A 218 -3.20 -27.38 6.20
C LEU A 218 -1.69 -27.34 6.53
N ASP A 219 -1.03 -28.49 6.65
CA ASP A 219 0.40 -28.63 6.90
C ASP A 219 1.28 -27.86 5.89
N ARG A 220 0.79 -27.67 4.65
CA ARG A 220 1.47 -26.88 3.61
C ARG A 220 1.57 -25.38 3.91
N VAL A 221 0.62 -24.83 4.68
CA VAL A 221 0.53 -23.40 4.97
C VAL A 221 1.61 -23.06 5.99
N LYS A 222 2.52 -22.16 5.64
CA LYS A 222 3.67 -21.77 6.46
C LYS A 222 3.32 -20.64 7.43
N ILE A 223 4.02 -20.54 8.55
CA ILE A 223 3.83 -19.45 9.51
C ILE A 223 4.98 -18.44 9.38
N ILE A 224 4.64 -17.19 9.11
CA ILE A 224 5.54 -16.04 9.23
C ILE A 224 5.28 -15.34 10.57
N ALA A 225 6.34 -14.92 11.26
CA ALA A 225 6.20 -14.18 12.51
C ALA A 225 7.30 -13.12 12.69
N SER A 226 7.05 -11.99 13.37
CA SER A 226 5.78 -11.56 13.96
C SER A 226 5.13 -10.37 13.24
N ASP A 227 5.61 -10.03 12.03
CA ASP A 227 5.19 -8.82 11.28
C ASP A 227 5.28 -7.56 12.16
N ASN A 228 6.49 -7.35 12.71
CA ASN A 228 6.83 -6.31 13.67
C ASN A 228 8.37 -6.09 13.62
N LEU A 229 9.01 -5.68 14.72
CA LEU A 229 10.48 -5.67 14.84
C LEU A 229 11.07 -7.09 14.91
N TRP A 230 12.38 -7.21 14.64
CA TRP A 230 13.16 -8.46 14.75
C TRP A 230 13.10 -9.14 16.13
N GLU A 231 12.83 -8.36 17.18
CA GLU A 231 12.76 -8.81 18.57
C GLU A 231 11.40 -8.42 19.17
N PRO A 232 10.84 -9.22 20.10
CA PRO A 232 11.48 -10.36 20.79
C PRO A 232 11.34 -11.72 20.08
N ILE A 233 10.83 -11.78 18.84
CA ILE A 233 10.55 -13.05 18.17
C ILE A 233 11.81 -13.89 17.91
N SER A 234 12.92 -13.27 17.48
CA SER A 234 14.17 -13.98 17.18
C SER A 234 14.78 -14.62 18.43
N ALA A 235 14.95 -13.84 19.51
CA ALA A 235 15.42 -14.37 20.79
C ALA A 235 14.47 -15.43 21.37
N SER A 236 13.15 -15.26 21.24
CA SER A 236 12.16 -16.26 21.70
C SER A 236 12.34 -17.60 21.00
N MET A 237 12.62 -17.61 19.69
CA MET A 237 12.87 -18.83 18.93
C MET A 237 14.19 -19.52 19.32
N LEU A 238 15.22 -18.79 19.78
CA LEU A 238 16.45 -19.40 20.29
C LEU A 238 16.27 -20.06 21.67
N LEU A 239 15.27 -19.62 22.45
CA LEU A 239 14.96 -20.12 23.78
C LEU A 239 13.90 -21.24 23.78
N ASP A 240 13.09 -21.35 22.73
CA ASP A 240 11.98 -22.30 22.63
C ASP A 240 12.05 -23.09 21.31
N SER A 241 12.53 -24.32 21.40
CA SER A 241 12.76 -25.21 20.24
C SER A 241 11.47 -25.64 19.53
N GLU A 242 10.34 -25.71 20.24
CA GLU A 242 9.04 -25.95 19.59
C GLU A 242 8.53 -24.68 18.90
N LEU A 243 8.82 -23.47 19.41
CA LEU A 243 8.52 -22.22 18.69
C LEU A 243 9.37 -22.11 17.41
N LEU A 244 10.67 -22.42 17.50
CA LEU A 244 11.60 -22.47 16.36
C LEU A 244 11.15 -23.45 15.27
N LYS A 245 10.48 -24.55 15.66
CA LYS A 245 10.00 -25.59 14.76
C LYS A 245 8.71 -25.20 14.02
N VAL A 246 7.83 -24.40 14.63
CA VAL A 246 6.51 -24.08 14.05
C VAL A 246 6.46 -22.79 13.22
N ILE A 247 7.48 -21.93 13.30
CA ILE A 247 7.63 -20.72 12.48
C ILE A 247 8.58 -21.03 11.32
N ASP A 248 8.21 -20.68 10.09
CA ASP A 248 9.00 -20.92 8.88
C ASP A 248 9.86 -19.71 8.49
N VAL A 249 9.35 -18.50 8.71
CA VAL A 249 9.94 -17.22 8.28
C VAL A 249 9.90 -16.21 9.42
N ILE A 250 10.99 -15.44 9.59
CA ILE A 250 10.98 -14.23 10.42
C ILE A 250 10.66 -13.03 9.52
N GLY A 251 9.45 -12.49 9.68
CA GLY A 251 8.98 -11.30 8.98
C GLY A 251 9.16 -10.05 9.84
N ALA A 252 9.96 -9.11 9.36
CA ALA A 252 10.25 -7.85 10.04
C ALA A 252 9.83 -6.63 9.20
N HIS A 253 9.46 -5.55 9.88
CA HIS A 253 8.90 -4.34 9.30
C HIS A 253 9.90 -3.18 9.30
N TYR A 254 9.96 -2.43 8.20
CA TYR A 254 10.85 -1.27 7.99
C TYR A 254 12.30 -1.47 8.50
N PRO A 255 12.97 -2.59 8.20
CA PRO A 255 14.21 -3.02 8.85
C PRO A 255 15.44 -2.16 8.54
N GLY A 256 15.33 -1.16 7.67
CA GLY A 256 16.44 -0.28 7.30
C GLY A 256 17.59 -1.05 6.64
N THR A 257 17.28 -2.08 5.85
CA THR A 257 18.23 -3.05 5.26
C THR A 257 18.95 -3.99 6.23
N HIS A 258 18.83 -3.83 7.55
CA HIS A 258 19.61 -4.60 8.51
C HIS A 258 18.80 -5.65 9.28
N THR A 259 19.45 -6.73 9.70
CA THR A 259 18.89 -7.72 10.63
C THR A 259 19.81 -7.94 11.84
N VAL A 260 19.24 -8.43 12.94
CA VAL A 260 19.92 -8.64 14.23
C VAL A 260 20.71 -9.96 14.26
N LYS A 261 21.57 -10.11 15.28
CA LYS A 261 22.38 -11.32 15.50
C LYS A 261 21.51 -12.57 15.65
N ASP A 262 20.47 -12.50 16.47
CA ASP A 262 19.73 -13.67 16.92
C ASP A 262 18.82 -14.20 15.81
N ALA A 263 18.26 -13.30 14.97
CA ALA A 263 17.60 -13.64 13.71
C ALA A 263 18.50 -14.50 12.80
N LYS A 264 19.77 -14.11 12.63
CA LYS A 264 20.76 -14.90 11.86
C LYS A 264 21.03 -16.27 12.50
N LEU A 265 21.07 -16.34 13.84
CA LEU A 265 21.29 -17.60 14.58
C LEU A 265 20.13 -18.60 14.46
N THR A 266 18.89 -18.15 14.25
CA THR A 266 17.74 -19.05 14.01
C THR A 266 17.87 -19.87 12.71
N LYS A 267 18.73 -19.42 11.77
CA LYS A 267 18.89 -19.94 10.41
C LYS A 267 17.61 -19.92 9.54
N LYS A 268 16.56 -19.21 9.96
CA LYS A 268 15.32 -19.07 9.18
C LYS A 268 15.51 -18.17 7.95
N LYS A 269 14.53 -18.25 7.03
CA LYS A 269 14.28 -17.20 6.04
C LYS A 269 13.92 -15.92 6.79
N LEU A 270 14.51 -14.81 6.35
CA LEU A 270 14.35 -13.48 6.94
C LEU A 270 13.76 -12.61 5.84
N TRP A 271 12.62 -11.98 6.05
CA TRP A 271 11.95 -11.16 5.04
C TRP A 271 11.68 -9.76 5.59
N SER A 272 11.81 -8.74 4.72
CA SER A 272 11.18 -7.45 4.97
C SER A 272 9.70 -7.62 4.60
N SER A 273 8.86 -8.00 5.58
CA SER A 273 7.47 -8.38 5.32
C SER A 273 6.51 -7.18 5.28
N GLU A 274 7.02 -5.98 5.58
CA GLU A 274 6.44 -4.69 5.20
C GLU A 274 7.55 -3.63 5.08
N ASP A 275 7.62 -2.96 3.94
CA ASP A 275 8.65 -1.96 3.61
C ASP A 275 8.07 -0.87 2.68
N PHE A 276 8.93 0.01 2.14
CA PHE A 276 8.56 1.10 1.21
C PHE A 276 7.70 2.20 1.86
N SER A 277 6.36 2.10 1.86
CA SER A 277 5.41 3.07 2.44
C SER A 277 5.68 4.55 2.08
N THR A 278 6.24 4.80 0.89
CA THR A 278 6.79 6.10 0.50
C THR A 278 6.10 6.62 -0.76
N LEU A 279 5.86 7.93 -0.84
CA LEU A 279 5.20 8.57 -1.99
C LEU A 279 5.85 8.16 -3.32
N ASN A 280 5.05 7.55 -4.20
CA ASN A 280 5.43 6.86 -5.43
C ASN A 280 6.02 7.72 -6.57
N SER A 281 6.47 8.92 -6.24
CA SER A 281 7.44 9.73 -6.95
C SER A 281 8.76 8.98 -7.25
N ASP A 282 9.63 9.60 -8.06
CA ASP A 282 10.97 9.07 -8.33
C ASP A 282 11.85 8.92 -7.06
N VAL A 283 11.55 9.64 -5.96
CA VAL A 283 12.21 9.44 -4.64
C VAL A 283 11.76 8.13 -3.98
N GLY A 284 10.46 7.80 -4.10
CA GLY A 284 9.92 6.52 -3.66
C GLY A 284 10.48 5.37 -4.51
N ALA A 285 10.58 5.56 -5.82
CA ALA A 285 11.19 4.59 -6.73
C ALA A 285 12.67 4.33 -6.38
N GLY A 286 13.44 5.36 -6.06
CA GLY A 286 14.84 5.19 -5.62
C GLY A 286 14.96 4.59 -4.22
N CYS A 287 14.03 4.88 -3.31
CA CYS A 287 13.90 4.17 -2.03
C CYS A 287 13.74 2.67 -2.28
N LEU A 288 12.77 2.27 -3.13
CA LEU A 288 12.48 0.88 -3.47
C LEU A 288 13.69 0.19 -4.13
N GLY A 289 14.30 0.83 -5.14
CA GLY A 289 15.43 0.24 -5.88
C GLY A 289 16.62 -0.05 -4.98
N ARG A 290 16.91 0.87 -4.06
CA ARG A 290 17.97 0.69 -3.06
C ARG A 290 17.67 -0.44 -2.08
N ILE A 291 16.45 -0.53 -1.52
CA ILE A 291 16.12 -1.58 -0.54
C ILE A 291 16.01 -2.97 -1.16
N LEU A 292 15.56 -3.11 -2.41
CA LEU A 292 15.46 -4.42 -3.08
C LEU A 292 16.82 -5.14 -3.16
N ASN A 293 17.88 -4.43 -3.51
CA ASN A 293 19.25 -4.97 -3.42
C ASN A 293 19.73 -5.07 -1.96
N GLN A 294 19.66 -3.95 -1.23
CA GLN A 294 20.39 -3.84 0.04
C GLN A 294 19.76 -4.62 1.19
N ASN A 295 18.46 -4.95 1.16
CA ASN A 295 17.82 -5.84 2.14
C ASN A 295 18.51 -7.23 2.16
N TYR A 296 18.92 -7.75 1.00
CA TYR A 296 19.75 -8.96 0.95
C TYR A 296 21.19 -8.70 1.37
N VAL A 297 21.88 -7.72 0.77
CA VAL A 297 23.32 -7.44 1.00
C VAL A 297 23.63 -7.14 2.48
N ASN A 298 22.80 -6.34 3.14
CA ASN A 298 23.03 -5.88 4.52
C ASN A 298 22.31 -6.75 5.57
N GLY A 299 21.20 -7.39 5.19
CA GLY A 299 20.26 -8.02 6.09
C GLY A 299 20.09 -9.53 5.90
N TYR A 300 20.67 -10.13 4.85
CA TYR A 300 20.38 -11.50 4.41
C TYR A 300 18.88 -11.75 4.16
N MET A 301 18.12 -10.68 3.88
CA MET A 301 16.68 -10.80 3.66
C MET A 301 16.39 -11.27 2.25
N THR A 302 15.50 -12.24 2.15
CA THR A 302 15.31 -13.08 0.94
C THR A 302 14.01 -12.79 0.19
N ALA A 303 13.12 -12.03 0.81
CA ALA A 303 12.03 -11.31 0.16
C ALA A 303 11.88 -9.90 0.74
N THR A 304 11.26 -9.01 -0.05
CA THR A 304 10.83 -7.67 0.37
C THR A 304 9.42 -7.41 -0.16
N ILE A 305 8.53 -6.94 0.71
CA ILE A 305 7.11 -6.73 0.41
C ILE A 305 6.75 -5.26 0.66
N ALA A 306 6.40 -4.53 -0.40
CA ALA A 306 6.09 -3.11 -0.32
C ALA A 306 4.66 -2.87 0.19
N TRP A 307 4.50 -2.06 1.24
CA TRP A 307 3.19 -1.44 1.53
C TRP A 307 3.09 -0.12 0.74
N ASN A 308 2.13 0.10 -0.15
CA ASN A 308 1.06 -0.81 -0.62
C ASN A 308 1.15 -1.13 -2.14
N LEU A 309 0.31 -2.07 -2.58
CA LEU A 309 0.26 -2.59 -3.95
C LEU A 309 -0.06 -1.47 -4.97
N VAL A 310 -1.11 -0.70 -4.68
CA VAL A 310 -1.63 0.35 -5.55
C VAL A 310 -2.35 1.38 -4.68
N ALA A 311 -2.14 2.65 -4.99
CA ALA A 311 -2.86 3.73 -4.35
C ALA A 311 -4.26 3.87 -4.94
N SER A 312 -5.20 3.09 -4.41
CA SER A 312 -6.63 3.09 -4.74
C SER A 312 -7.48 3.47 -3.54
N TYR A 313 -7.11 4.59 -2.91
CA TYR A 313 -7.78 5.24 -1.79
C TYR A 313 -7.69 6.77 -1.98
N TYR A 314 -8.54 7.54 -1.30
CA TYR A 314 -8.52 9.00 -1.43
C TYR A 314 -7.18 9.59 -0.93
N GLU A 315 -6.45 10.31 -1.79
CA GLU A 315 -5.10 10.85 -1.54
C GLU A 315 -4.95 11.75 -0.29
N GLN A 316 -6.05 12.24 0.30
CA GLN A 316 -6.04 13.06 1.52
C GLN A 316 -6.28 12.25 2.82
N LEU A 317 -6.40 10.94 2.72
CA LEU A 317 -6.21 9.98 3.80
C LEU A 317 -4.72 9.93 4.21
N PRO A 318 -4.35 9.22 5.30
CA PRO A 318 -2.95 8.91 5.59
C PRO A 318 -2.19 8.35 4.37
N TYR A 319 -0.88 8.56 4.35
CA TYR A 319 0.04 7.99 3.35
C TYR A 319 -0.45 8.03 1.88
N GLY A 320 -1.16 9.09 1.48
CA GLY A 320 -1.68 9.27 0.12
C GLY A 320 -0.61 9.01 -0.94
N ARG A 321 -0.95 8.17 -1.93
CA ARG A 321 -0.04 7.73 -3.01
C ARG A 321 1.24 7.01 -2.57
N CYS A 322 1.20 6.22 -1.49
CA CYS A 322 2.30 5.34 -1.08
C CYS A 322 2.18 3.90 -1.64
N GLY A 323 1.54 3.73 -2.80
CA GLY A 323 1.41 2.46 -3.51
C GLY A 323 2.28 2.39 -4.77
N LEU A 324 2.69 1.18 -5.23
CA LEU A 324 3.62 1.03 -6.37
C LEU A 324 3.16 1.76 -7.65
N MET A 325 1.85 1.90 -7.85
CA MET A 325 1.24 2.77 -8.86
C MET A 325 0.01 3.51 -8.31
N THR A 326 -0.56 4.44 -9.07
CA THR A 326 -1.70 5.28 -8.65
C THR A 326 -2.96 4.93 -9.44
N ALA A 327 -4.06 4.59 -8.77
CA ALA A 327 -5.36 4.30 -9.38
C ALA A 327 -6.51 4.70 -8.43
N GLN A 328 -6.65 6.01 -8.20
CA GLN A 328 -7.52 6.63 -7.19
C GLN A 328 -8.76 7.34 -7.77
N GLU A 329 -9.10 7.11 -9.04
CA GLU A 329 -10.17 7.79 -9.79
C GLU A 329 -11.03 6.82 -10.66
N PRO A 330 -11.77 5.87 -10.07
CA PRO A 330 -12.65 4.96 -10.84
C PRO A 330 -13.69 5.70 -11.70
N TRP A 331 -14.15 6.87 -11.25
CA TRP A 331 -15.11 7.72 -11.98
C TRP A 331 -14.56 8.34 -13.27
N SER A 332 -13.23 8.50 -13.42
CA SER A 332 -12.59 9.00 -14.64
C SER A 332 -11.96 7.88 -15.47
N GLY A 333 -11.59 6.76 -14.83
CA GLY A 333 -10.76 5.71 -15.42
C GLY A 333 -9.27 6.08 -15.50
N HIS A 334 -8.87 7.24 -14.95
CA HIS A 334 -7.48 7.67 -14.94
C HIS A 334 -6.63 6.80 -13.98
N TYR A 335 -5.45 6.38 -14.43
CA TYR A 335 -4.43 5.78 -13.58
C TYR A 335 -3.03 6.22 -14.04
N VAL A 336 -2.03 6.05 -13.19
CA VAL A 336 -0.64 6.37 -13.48
C VAL A 336 0.26 5.18 -13.19
N VAL A 337 0.99 4.71 -14.20
CA VAL A 337 2.03 3.67 -14.05
C VAL A 337 3.31 4.35 -13.58
N GLU A 338 3.43 4.48 -12.26
CA GLU A 338 4.51 5.22 -11.61
C GLU A 338 5.87 4.50 -11.70
N SER A 339 6.95 5.23 -11.43
CA SER A 339 8.33 4.71 -11.49
C SER A 339 8.59 3.44 -10.65
N PRO A 340 7.97 3.21 -9.46
CA PRO A 340 8.18 1.97 -8.69
C PRO A 340 7.79 0.68 -9.43
N ILE A 341 6.81 0.71 -10.35
CA ILE A 341 6.46 -0.46 -11.19
C ILE A 341 7.67 -0.94 -12.00
N TRP A 342 8.41 0.01 -12.56
CA TRP A 342 9.58 -0.25 -13.40
C TRP A 342 10.82 -0.62 -12.59
N VAL A 343 10.93 -0.09 -11.38
CA VAL A 343 11.95 -0.53 -10.40
C VAL A 343 11.70 -1.97 -9.95
N SER A 344 10.46 -2.37 -9.67
CA SER A 344 10.14 -3.79 -9.38
C SER A 344 10.50 -4.70 -10.56
N ALA A 345 10.18 -4.29 -11.79
CA ALA A 345 10.45 -5.06 -13.01
C ALA A 345 11.93 -5.41 -13.21
N HIS A 346 12.87 -4.56 -12.77
CA HIS A 346 14.32 -4.83 -12.78
C HIS A 346 14.72 -6.07 -11.96
N THR A 347 13.90 -6.48 -10.99
CA THR A 347 14.07 -7.75 -10.25
C THR A 347 13.12 -8.82 -10.76
N THR A 348 11.82 -8.52 -10.84
CA THR A 348 10.76 -9.55 -10.93
C THR A 348 10.64 -10.23 -12.29
N GLN A 349 11.01 -9.56 -13.39
CA GLN A 349 11.01 -10.17 -14.72
C GLN A 349 12.22 -11.09 -14.96
N PHE A 350 13.23 -11.05 -14.08
CA PHE A 350 14.54 -11.68 -14.29
C PHE A 350 14.99 -12.59 -13.14
N THR A 351 14.11 -12.83 -12.17
CA THR A 351 14.27 -13.76 -11.05
C THR A 351 12.90 -14.39 -10.76
N GLN A 352 12.87 -15.55 -10.10
CA GLN A 352 11.66 -16.18 -9.55
C GLN A 352 11.95 -16.78 -8.17
N PRO A 353 10.95 -16.94 -7.29
CA PRO A 353 11.12 -17.68 -6.04
C PRO A 353 11.74 -19.07 -6.28
N GLY A 354 12.73 -19.45 -5.46
CA GLY A 354 13.52 -20.68 -5.65
C GLY A 354 14.81 -20.50 -6.46
N TRP A 355 15.04 -19.32 -7.07
CA TRP A 355 16.38 -18.92 -7.52
C TRP A 355 17.32 -18.75 -6.31
N TYR A 356 18.62 -18.75 -6.53
CA TYR A 356 19.62 -18.53 -5.48
C TYR A 356 20.45 -17.28 -5.76
N TYR A 357 20.63 -16.44 -4.74
CA TYR A 357 21.68 -15.43 -4.77
C TYR A 357 23.06 -16.08 -4.81
N LEU A 358 24.03 -15.45 -5.47
CA LEU A 358 25.45 -15.81 -5.32
C LEU A 358 25.98 -15.40 -3.94
N LYS A 359 27.15 -15.94 -3.55
CA LYS A 359 27.93 -15.40 -2.42
C LYS A 359 28.55 -14.04 -2.75
N THR A 360 28.85 -13.82 -4.03
CA THR A 360 29.47 -12.62 -4.58
C THR A 360 28.44 -11.51 -4.84
N VAL A 361 27.99 -10.86 -3.77
CA VAL A 361 27.14 -9.65 -3.79
C VAL A 361 27.74 -8.58 -2.87
N GLY A 362 27.42 -7.30 -3.09
CA GLY A 362 28.03 -6.27 -2.25
C GLY A 362 27.71 -4.82 -2.61
N HIS A 363 28.43 -3.91 -1.97
CA HIS A 363 28.43 -2.48 -2.29
C HIS A 363 29.46 -2.15 -3.36
N LEU A 364 29.21 -1.07 -4.10
CA LEU A 364 30.13 -0.49 -5.07
C LEU A 364 31.09 0.49 -4.39
N GLU A 365 32.31 0.59 -4.90
CA GLU A 365 33.43 1.38 -4.36
C GLU A 365 33.05 2.85 -4.06
N LYS A 366 32.25 3.49 -4.93
CA LYS A 366 31.78 4.87 -4.75
C LYS A 366 30.29 5.01 -4.46
N GLY A 367 29.70 4.00 -3.80
CA GLY A 367 28.30 3.98 -3.40
C GLY A 367 27.37 3.34 -4.45
N GLY A 368 26.21 2.87 -3.99
CA GLY A 368 25.38 1.90 -4.71
C GLY A 368 25.74 0.45 -4.37
N SER A 369 24.99 -0.51 -4.90
CA SER A 369 25.16 -1.94 -4.61
C SER A 369 24.78 -2.83 -5.79
N TYR A 370 25.26 -4.08 -5.77
CA TYR A 370 24.94 -5.10 -6.75
C TYR A 370 24.57 -6.42 -6.09
N VAL A 371 23.61 -7.12 -6.69
CA VAL A 371 23.27 -8.52 -6.40
C VAL A 371 23.34 -9.34 -7.68
N ALA A 372 23.61 -10.64 -7.55
CA ALA A 372 23.61 -11.60 -8.64
C ALA A 372 22.87 -12.87 -8.21
N LEU A 373 22.07 -13.45 -9.11
CA LEU A 373 21.24 -14.62 -8.87
C LEU A 373 21.28 -15.61 -10.05
N THR A 374 21.07 -16.89 -9.77
CA THR A 374 20.96 -17.97 -10.76
C THR A 374 19.81 -18.92 -10.44
N ASP A 375 19.29 -19.60 -11.46
CA ASP A 375 18.35 -20.73 -11.33
C ASP A 375 19.03 -22.10 -11.18
N GLY A 376 20.36 -22.17 -11.34
CA GLY A 376 21.10 -23.44 -11.39
C GLY A 376 20.93 -24.22 -12.70
N LEU A 377 20.29 -23.63 -13.71
CA LEU A 377 20.13 -24.19 -15.07
C LEU A 377 21.01 -23.47 -16.10
N GLY A 378 21.91 -22.59 -15.63
CA GLY A 378 22.82 -21.79 -16.44
C GLY A 378 22.39 -20.34 -16.66
N ASN A 379 21.21 -19.91 -16.16
CA ASN A 379 20.85 -18.50 -16.22
C ASN A 379 21.56 -17.69 -15.13
N LEU A 380 21.89 -16.44 -15.47
CA LEU A 380 22.46 -15.45 -14.55
C LEU A 380 21.69 -14.14 -14.70
N THR A 381 21.37 -13.52 -13.57
CA THR A 381 20.79 -12.17 -13.50
C THR A 381 21.60 -11.35 -12.50
N ILE A 382 22.09 -10.20 -12.93
CA ILE A 382 22.87 -9.23 -12.15
C ILE A 382 22.05 -7.93 -12.07
N ILE A 383 21.80 -7.41 -10.87
CA ILE A 383 21.03 -6.18 -10.65
C ILE A 383 21.91 -5.19 -9.91
N VAL A 384 22.16 -4.02 -10.51
CA VAL A 384 23.04 -2.96 -10.00
C VAL A 384 22.21 -1.71 -9.75
N GLU A 385 22.37 -1.07 -8.60
CA GLU A 385 21.74 0.21 -8.25
C GLU A 385 22.77 1.23 -7.75
N THR A 386 22.57 2.51 -8.07
CA THR A 386 23.42 3.63 -7.64
C THR A 386 22.59 4.77 -7.03
N MET A 387 21.59 4.42 -6.23
CA MET A 387 20.61 5.37 -5.72
C MET A 387 21.24 6.40 -4.77
N SER A 388 21.19 7.68 -5.12
CA SER A 388 21.71 8.75 -4.27
C SER A 388 20.92 8.86 -2.96
N HIS A 389 21.57 9.32 -1.88
CA HIS A 389 20.89 9.57 -0.59
C HIS A 389 19.65 10.46 -0.74
N LYS A 390 19.76 11.48 -1.60
CA LYS A 390 18.72 12.50 -1.83
C LYS A 390 17.48 11.94 -2.53
N GLN A 391 17.65 10.94 -3.41
CA GLN A 391 16.56 10.38 -4.23
C GLN A 391 16.14 8.98 -3.76
N SER A 392 16.60 8.54 -2.57
CA SER A 392 16.25 7.22 -2.02
C SER A 392 15.88 7.20 -0.54
N ALA A 393 15.53 8.37 0.00
CA ALA A 393 15.01 8.49 1.36
C ALA A 393 13.59 7.87 1.44
N CYS A 394 13.49 6.69 2.05
CA CYS A 394 12.23 6.10 2.48
C CYS A 394 11.67 6.86 3.70
N ILE A 395 10.37 6.75 3.98
CA ILE A 395 9.77 7.38 5.18
C ILE A 395 10.24 6.77 6.50
N ARG A 396 10.72 5.52 6.48
CA ARG A 396 11.14 4.71 7.64
C ARG A 396 12.33 3.81 7.23
N PRO A 397 13.36 3.63 8.06
CA PRO A 397 13.80 4.54 9.13
C PRO A 397 14.41 5.82 8.54
N PHE A 398 14.89 6.73 9.39
CA PHE A 398 15.77 7.82 8.92
C PHE A 398 17.05 7.23 8.29
N LEU A 399 17.36 7.68 7.06
CA LEU A 399 18.52 7.24 6.29
C LEU A 399 19.69 8.22 6.52
N PRO A 400 20.81 7.82 7.16
CA PRO A 400 21.99 8.66 7.29
C PRO A 400 22.56 9.05 5.93
N TYR A 401 23.22 10.22 5.85
CA TYR A 401 23.85 10.65 4.61
C TYR A 401 24.98 9.69 4.19
N PHE A 402 24.95 9.29 2.93
CA PHE A 402 26.02 8.60 2.23
C PHE A 402 26.25 9.29 0.87
N ASN A 403 27.46 9.19 0.34
CA ASN A 403 27.79 9.74 -0.96
C ASN A 403 27.68 8.67 -2.05
N VAL A 404 27.20 9.06 -3.22
CA VAL A 404 27.32 8.29 -4.47
C VAL A 404 28.03 9.18 -5.48
N SER A 405 28.87 8.61 -6.34
CA SER A 405 29.53 9.38 -7.41
C SER A 405 29.96 8.52 -8.58
N HIS A 406 30.20 9.17 -9.72
CA HIS A 406 30.60 8.54 -10.98
C HIS A 406 31.77 7.55 -10.83
N GLN A 407 31.57 6.33 -11.34
CA GLN A 407 32.52 5.22 -11.23
C GLN A 407 32.44 4.30 -12.44
N PHE A 408 33.53 3.57 -12.69
CA PHE A 408 33.55 2.43 -13.61
C PHE A 408 33.57 1.16 -12.77
N ALA A 409 32.61 0.26 -12.98
CA ALA A 409 32.53 -1.02 -12.28
C ALA A 409 32.85 -2.16 -13.26
N THR A 410 33.91 -2.91 -12.99
CA THR A 410 34.35 -4.03 -13.84
C THR A 410 33.89 -5.33 -13.23
N PHE A 411 33.06 -6.10 -13.92
CA PHE A 411 32.57 -7.39 -13.48
C PHE A 411 33.30 -8.52 -14.21
N VAL A 412 33.69 -9.56 -13.46
CA VAL A 412 34.45 -10.71 -13.98
C VAL A 412 33.66 -11.99 -13.67
N LEU A 413 33.16 -12.66 -14.71
CA LEU A 413 32.41 -13.91 -14.56
C LEU A 413 33.37 -15.10 -14.39
N LYS A 414 33.07 -15.97 -13.42
CA LYS A 414 33.83 -17.18 -13.09
C LYS A 414 32.89 -18.35 -12.78
N GLY A 415 33.48 -19.50 -12.47
CA GLY A 415 32.74 -20.72 -12.18
C GLY A 415 31.96 -21.18 -13.41
N SER A 416 30.69 -21.51 -13.25
CA SER A 416 29.82 -21.83 -14.41
C SER A 416 29.57 -20.64 -15.34
N PHE A 417 29.70 -19.40 -14.84
CA PHE A 417 29.34 -18.19 -15.59
C PHE A 417 30.39 -17.72 -16.60
N SER A 418 31.62 -18.27 -16.59
CA SER A 418 32.66 -17.85 -17.55
C SER A 418 32.35 -18.23 -19.01
N GLU A 419 31.41 -19.15 -19.24
CA GLU A 419 30.98 -19.58 -20.57
C GLU A 419 29.81 -18.75 -21.16
N ILE A 420 29.26 -17.77 -20.42
CA ILE A 420 28.16 -16.92 -20.89
C ILE A 420 28.64 -15.98 -22.02
N PRO A 421 28.08 -16.05 -23.25
CA PRO A 421 28.55 -15.27 -24.39
C PRO A 421 27.83 -13.93 -24.57
N GLU A 422 26.64 -13.76 -24.00
CA GLU A 422 25.76 -12.60 -24.19
C GLU A 422 24.99 -12.29 -22.90
N LEU A 423 24.84 -11.01 -22.57
CA LEU A 423 23.91 -10.51 -21.55
C LEU A 423 22.98 -9.45 -22.14
N GLN A 424 21.67 -9.66 -22.00
CA GLN A 424 20.62 -8.66 -22.24
C GLN A 424 20.73 -7.55 -21.19
N VAL A 425 20.61 -6.29 -21.60
CA VAL A 425 20.76 -5.12 -20.69
C VAL A 425 19.48 -4.31 -20.61
N TRP A 426 19.01 -4.08 -19.38
CA TRP A 426 17.85 -3.24 -19.05
C TRP A 426 18.30 -2.08 -18.16
N TYR A 427 17.81 -0.88 -18.44
CA TYR A 427 18.26 0.36 -17.81
C TYR A 427 17.12 1.28 -17.35
N THR A 428 17.28 1.85 -16.16
CA THR A 428 16.46 2.93 -15.60
C THR A 428 17.36 4.05 -15.10
N LYS A 429 16.97 5.30 -15.38
CA LYS A 429 17.50 6.54 -14.80
C LYS A 429 16.37 7.25 -14.10
N LEU A 430 16.45 7.40 -12.79
CA LEU A 430 15.50 8.21 -12.02
C LEU A 430 15.98 9.68 -12.01
N GLY A 431 15.04 10.63 -11.83
CA GLY A 431 15.36 12.06 -11.86
C GLY A 431 14.32 12.91 -12.59
N LYS A 432 14.75 14.04 -13.15
CA LYS A 432 13.84 14.99 -13.82
C LYS A 432 13.24 14.37 -15.09
N PRO A 433 12.02 14.74 -15.53
CA PRO A 433 11.41 14.21 -16.75
C PRO A 433 12.24 14.35 -18.04
N SER A 434 13.18 15.30 -18.10
CA SER A 434 14.13 15.49 -19.22
C SER A 434 15.30 14.50 -19.24
N GLU A 435 15.56 13.85 -18.11
CA GLU A 435 16.71 12.97 -17.83
C GLU A 435 16.24 11.53 -17.53
N ARG A 436 14.93 11.33 -17.32
CA ARG A 436 14.33 10.09 -16.81
C ARG A 436 14.08 9.05 -17.91
N TYR A 437 14.64 7.86 -17.73
CA TYR A 437 14.39 6.66 -18.54
C TYR A 437 13.88 5.56 -17.62
N LEU A 438 12.83 4.84 -18.01
CA LEU A 438 12.23 3.77 -17.19
C LEU A 438 12.20 2.48 -17.98
N PHE A 439 12.84 1.43 -17.46
CA PHE A 439 12.85 0.06 -18.01
C PHE A 439 13.11 0.00 -19.53
N LYS A 440 14.17 0.66 -19.98
CA LYS A 440 14.60 0.68 -21.38
C LYS A 440 15.60 -0.46 -21.62
N GLN A 441 15.32 -1.35 -22.56
CA GLN A 441 16.32 -2.29 -23.07
C GLN A 441 17.42 -1.53 -23.85
N LEU A 442 18.67 -1.88 -23.63
CA LEU A 442 19.85 -1.40 -24.35
C LEU A 442 20.41 -2.54 -25.22
N ASP A 443 21.43 -2.23 -26.02
CA ASP A 443 22.13 -3.24 -26.82
C ASP A 443 22.79 -4.31 -25.91
N SER A 444 22.78 -5.57 -26.36
CA SER A 444 23.38 -6.69 -25.60
C SER A 444 24.88 -6.51 -25.40
N LEU A 445 25.37 -6.92 -24.23
CA LEU A 445 26.81 -7.04 -23.97
C LEU A 445 27.32 -8.41 -24.40
N TRP A 446 28.27 -8.42 -25.33
CA TRP A 446 28.87 -9.62 -25.92
C TRP A 446 30.22 -9.92 -25.27
N LEU A 447 30.36 -11.11 -24.68
CA LEU A 447 31.54 -11.56 -23.93
C LEU A 447 32.38 -12.52 -24.79
N LEU A 448 32.69 -12.10 -26.02
CA LEU A 448 33.35 -12.94 -27.04
C LEU A 448 34.86 -13.09 -26.83
N ASP A 449 35.49 -12.18 -26.07
CA ASP A 449 36.88 -12.27 -25.68
C ASP A 449 37.03 -13.20 -24.46
N SER A 450 38.11 -13.98 -24.41
CA SER A 450 38.35 -15.05 -23.42
C SER A 450 38.67 -14.58 -21.99
N SER A 451 38.19 -13.40 -21.60
CA SER A 451 38.32 -12.80 -20.28
C SER A 451 37.03 -12.86 -19.46
N SER A 452 35.88 -13.16 -20.09
CA SER A 452 34.55 -13.22 -19.45
C SER A 452 34.24 -11.98 -18.58
N THR A 453 34.73 -10.82 -19.03
CA THR A 453 34.80 -9.57 -18.26
C THR A 453 34.13 -8.42 -19.00
N PHE A 454 33.39 -7.57 -18.29
CA PHE A 454 32.80 -6.34 -18.84
C PHE A 454 32.92 -5.18 -17.84
N THR A 455 32.87 -3.94 -18.33
CA THR A 455 32.90 -2.73 -17.50
C THR A 455 31.67 -1.86 -17.78
N LEU A 456 31.00 -1.43 -16.72
CA LEU A 456 29.90 -0.46 -16.79
C LEU A 456 30.40 0.91 -16.33
N GLU A 457 30.02 1.95 -17.07
CA GLU A 457 30.05 3.33 -16.58
C GLU A 457 28.77 3.59 -15.79
N LEU A 458 28.91 4.04 -14.54
CA LEU A 458 27.80 4.22 -13.61
C LEU A 458 27.78 5.65 -13.06
N GLN A 459 26.61 6.29 -13.11
CA GLN A 459 26.33 7.59 -12.50
C GLN A 459 25.38 7.44 -11.30
N GLU A 460 24.98 8.54 -10.67
CA GLU A 460 23.94 8.55 -9.63
C GLU A 460 22.54 8.22 -10.19
N ASP A 461 21.69 7.63 -9.36
CA ASP A 461 20.26 7.37 -9.61
C ASP A 461 19.95 6.43 -10.80
N GLU A 462 20.82 5.44 -11.03
CA GLU A 462 20.70 4.44 -12.09
C GLU A 462 20.39 3.03 -11.56
N ILE A 463 19.64 2.26 -12.35
CA ILE A 463 19.45 0.82 -12.17
C ILE A 463 19.79 0.12 -13.48
N PHE A 464 20.65 -0.89 -13.41
CA PHE A 464 20.91 -1.82 -14.51
C PHE A 464 20.49 -3.23 -14.10
N THR A 465 19.82 -3.95 -15.00
CA THR A 465 19.73 -5.41 -14.92
C THR A 465 20.42 -6.00 -16.14
N LEU A 466 21.34 -6.92 -15.91
CA LEU A 466 22.06 -7.69 -16.92
C LEU A 466 21.68 -9.15 -16.76
N THR A 467 21.22 -9.81 -17.81
CA THR A 467 20.68 -11.17 -17.68
C THR A 467 20.84 -12.01 -18.95
N THR A 468 20.93 -13.32 -18.80
CA THR A 468 20.81 -14.28 -19.91
C THR A 468 19.37 -14.40 -20.41
N LEU A 469 18.37 -13.94 -19.64
CA LEU A 469 16.95 -14.09 -19.95
C LEU A 469 16.47 -13.11 -21.02
N THR A 470 16.00 -13.67 -22.15
CA THR A 470 15.45 -12.92 -23.29
C THR A 470 13.96 -12.59 -23.16
N VAL A 471 13.34 -12.86 -22.01
CA VAL A 471 11.87 -12.74 -21.81
C VAL A 471 11.39 -11.37 -21.32
N GLY A 472 12.30 -10.46 -20.98
CA GLY A 472 11.96 -9.14 -20.45
C GLY A 472 11.13 -8.30 -21.41
N SER A 473 10.15 -7.56 -20.88
CA SER A 473 9.32 -6.67 -21.70
C SER A 473 8.80 -5.47 -20.92
N LYS A 474 8.85 -4.30 -21.56
CA LYS A 474 8.20 -3.09 -21.06
C LYS A 474 6.74 -3.05 -21.52
N GLY A 475 5.85 -3.58 -20.69
CA GLY A 475 4.41 -3.62 -20.93
C GLY A 475 3.79 -2.25 -21.22
N SER A 476 2.96 -2.19 -22.25
CA SER A 476 2.38 -0.94 -22.74
C SER A 476 0.90 -1.12 -23.08
N TYR A 477 0.08 -0.19 -22.58
CA TYR A 477 -1.29 0.05 -23.01
C TYR A 477 -1.42 1.50 -23.53
N PRO A 478 -2.48 1.83 -24.30
CA PRO A 478 -2.82 3.21 -24.61
C PRO A 478 -2.92 4.06 -23.32
N LEU A 479 -2.66 5.36 -23.43
CA LEU A 479 -2.83 6.26 -22.28
C LEU A 479 -4.28 6.21 -21.77
N PRO A 480 -4.50 6.10 -20.45
CA PRO A 480 -5.84 6.17 -19.89
C PRO A 480 -6.45 7.57 -20.05
N PRO A 481 -7.73 7.75 -19.71
CA PRO A 481 -8.36 9.06 -19.56
C PRO A 481 -7.53 10.03 -18.71
N LYS A 482 -7.80 11.33 -18.87
CA LYS A 482 -7.17 12.36 -18.03
C LYS A 482 -7.74 12.28 -16.60
N SER A 483 -6.93 12.71 -15.63
CA SER A 483 -7.39 12.96 -14.27
C SER A 483 -8.54 13.96 -14.28
N GLU A 484 -9.66 13.59 -13.67
CA GLU A 484 -10.86 14.42 -13.53
C GLU A 484 -11.38 14.31 -12.08
N PRO A 485 -11.96 15.39 -11.52
CA PRO A 485 -12.42 15.38 -10.15
C PRO A 485 -13.63 14.46 -9.95
N PHE A 486 -13.90 14.09 -8.70
CA PHE A 486 -15.13 13.39 -8.34
C PHE A 486 -16.35 14.18 -8.85
N PRO A 487 -17.36 13.52 -9.45
CA PRO A 487 -18.53 14.19 -10.02
C PRO A 487 -19.17 15.21 -9.04
N PRO A 488 -19.33 16.50 -9.44
CA PRO A 488 -19.89 17.53 -8.57
C PRO A 488 -21.38 17.35 -8.27
N ILE A 489 -22.04 16.44 -8.98
CA ILE A 489 -23.32 15.84 -8.62
C ILE A 489 -23.09 14.32 -8.66
N TYR A 490 -23.44 13.63 -7.59
CA TYR A 490 -23.37 12.17 -7.47
C TYR A 490 -24.59 11.67 -6.71
N GLU A 491 -25.12 10.52 -7.11
CA GLU A 491 -26.22 9.84 -6.45
C GLU A 491 -26.06 8.32 -6.52
N ASP A 492 -26.61 7.64 -5.52
CA ASP A 492 -26.57 6.19 -5.34
C ASP A 492 -27.90 5.79 -4.65
N ASP A 493 -28.73 5.04 -5.36
CA ASP A 493 -30.00 4.45 -4.87
C ASP A 493 -29.78 3.05 -4.28
N PHE A 494 -28.56 2.51 -4.37
CA PHE A 494 -28.18 1.19 -3.91
C PHE A 494 -29.01 0.03 -4.50
N ASP A 495 -29.73 0.25 -5.61
CA ASP A 495 -30.80 -0.62 -6.12
C ASP A 495 -30.26 -1.86 -6.88
N VAL A 496 -29.49 -2.69 -6.18
CA VAL A 496 -28.67 -3.78 -6.74
C VAL A 496 -28.98 -5.13 -6.10
N ASP A 497 -29.75 -5.98 -6.80
CA ASP A 497 -30.24 -7.30 -6.31
C ASP A 497 -29.11 -8.34 -6.16
N TYR A 498 -28.04 -8.24 -6.96
CA TYR A 498 -26.86 -9.12 -6.89
C TYR A 498 -25.56 -8.32 -7.10
N PRO A 499 -25.07 -7.61 -6.06
CA PRO A 499 -23.87 -6.80 -6.18
C PRO A 499 -22.60 -7.68 -6.24
N PHE A 500 -21.63 -7.29 -7.09
CA PHE A 500 -20.40 -8.06 -7.29
C PHE A 500 -19.36 -7.90 -6.15
N PHE A 501 -19.54 -6.87 -5.33
CA PHE A 501 -18.77 -6.59 -4.10
C PHE A 501 -19.77 -6.24 -2.98
N SER A 502 -19.42 -6.45 -1.71
CA SER A 502 -20.36 -6.28 -0.60
C SER A 502 -20.74 -4.84 -0.26
N GLU A 503 -20.04 -3.83 -0.78
CA GLU A 503 -20.20 -2.41 -0.43
C GLU A 503 -20.40 -1.56 -1.70
N ALA A 504 -21.21 -0.50 -1.61
CA ALA A 504 -21.51 0.43 -2.70
C ALA A 504 -20.25 1.15 -3.23
N PRO A 505 -20.18 1.54 -4.52
CA PRO A 505 -18.98 2.16 -5.09
C PRO A 505 -18.64 3.51 -4.42
N ASN A 506 -17.34 3.85 -4.40
CA ASN A 506 -16.79 5.13 -3.91
C ASN A 506 -16.95 5.47 -2.42
N PHE A 507 -17.88 4.84 -1.70
CA PHE A 507 -17.86 4.85 -0.24
C PHE A 507 -16.52 4.27 0.27
N ALA A 508 -16.09 4.72 1.44
CA ALA A 508 -14.83 4.32 2.04
C ALA A 508 -14.99 4.34 3.55
N ASP A 509 -15.31 3.20 4.12
CA ASP A 509 -15.55 3.04 5.55
C ASP A 509 -14.30 3.37 6.38
N GLN A 510 -14.47 4.20 7.41
CA GLN A 510 -13.37 4.69 8.25
C GLN A 510 -13.50 4.23 9.72
N THR A 511 -14.69 3.80 10.13
CA THR A 511 -15.02 3.12 11.38
C THR A 511 -16.42 2.52 11.20
N GLY A 512 -16.66 1.27 11.59
CA GLY A 512 -17.86 0.54 11.17
C GLY A 512 -17.63 -0.23 9.86
N VAL A 513 -18.62 -0.99 9.43
CA VAL A 513 -18.65 -1.65 8.11
C VAL A 513 -20.04 -1.44 7.54
N PHE A 514 -20.12 -1.06 6.28
CA PHE A 514 -21.36 -0.78 5.56
C PHE A 514 -21.49 -1.78 4.40
N GLU A 515 -22.61 -2.49 4.32
CA GLU A 515 -22.87 -3.51 3.30
C GLU A 515 -24.16 -3.21 2.52
N TYR A 516 -24.21 -3.61 1.24
CA TYR A 516 -25.48 -3.72 0.50
C TYR A 516 -26.43 -4.65 1.26
N PHE A 517 -27.68 -4.23 1.44
CA PHE A 517 -28.66 -4.94 2.25
C PHE A 517 -30.04 -5.00 1.57
N THR A 518 -30.51 -6.21 1.31
CA THR A 518 -31.86 -6.48 0.78
C THR A 518 -32.84 -6.73 1.91
N ASN A 519 -33.76 -5.79 2.14
CA ASN A 519 -34.84 -5.93 3.10
C ASN A 519 -36.02 -6.71 2.49
N ILE A 520 -36.04 -8.04 2.68
CA ILE A 520 -37.12 -8.89 2.16
C ILE A 520 -38.50 -8.65 2.81
N GLU A 521 -38.57 -7.90 3.93
CA GLU A 521 -39.83 -7.55 4.59
C GLU A 521 -40.43 -6.22 4.08
N ASP A 522 -39.65 -5.40 3.35
CA ASP A 522 -40.11 -4.18 2.68
C ASP A 522 -40.02 -4.33 1.15
N PRO A 523 -41.09 -4.77 0.47
CA PRO A 523 -41.15 -4.85 -0.99
C PRO A 523 -41.43 -3.48 -1.65
N GLY A 524 -41.33 -2.38 -0.90
CA GLY A 524 -41.61 -1.01 -1.35
C GLY A 524 -40.36 -0.23 -1.76
N GLU A 525 -40.32 1.03 -1.36
CA GLU A 525 -39.33 2.04 -1.77
C GLU A 525 -37.91 1.80 -1.20
N HIS A 526 -37.80 1.02 -0.12
CA HIS A 526 -36.55 0.77 0.61
C HIS A 526 -36.17 -0.71 0.65
N ARG A 527 -36.38 -1.42 -0.47
CA ARG A 527 -36.07 -2.86 -0.60
C ARG A 527 -34.57 -3.13 -0.62
N PHE A 528 -33.80 -2.26 -1.25
CA PHE A 528 -32.34 -2.31 -1.31
C PHE A 528 -31.79 -1.06 -0.64
N THR A 529 -30.72 -1.22 0.14
CA THR A 529 -30.17 -0.14 0.99
C THR A 529 -28.68 -0.36 1.23
N LEU A 530 -27.99 0.65 1.77
CA LEU A 530 -26.66 0.49 2.38
C LEU A 530 -26.81 0.45 3.90
N ARG A 531 -26.35 -0.63 4.56
CA ARG A 531 -26.58 -0.89 6.00
C ARG A 531 -25.28 -0.97 6.78
N GLN A 532 -25.18 -0.24 7.88
CA GLN A 532 -24.08 -0.41 8.84
C GLN A 532 -24.30 -1.71 9.64
N VAL A 533 -23.34 -2.64 9.61
CA VAL A 533 -23.52 -4.00 10.15
C VAL A 533 -22.85 -4.27 11.50
N LEU A 534 -21.88 -3.47 11.95
CA LEU A 534 -21.22 -3.76 13.23
C LEU A 534 -22.12 -3.38 14.42
N ASN A 535 -22.41 -4.36 15.28
CA ASN A 535 -23.21 -4.22 16.51
C ASN A 535 -22.38 -4.13 17.80
N GLN A 536 -21.05 -4.17 17.67
CA GLN A 536 -20.10 -3.90 18.75
C GLN A 536 -18.76 -3.44 18.18
N ARG A 537 -17.92 -2.80 19.01
CA ARG A 537 -16.57 -2.39 18.60
C ARG A 537 -15.69 -3.63 18.32
N PRO A 538 -14.86 -3.62 17.25
CA PRO A 538 -13.82 -4.62 17.00
C PRO A 538 -12.72 -4.69 18.08
N ILE A 539 -11.85 -5.69 17.97
CA ILE A 539 -10.50 -5.67 18.55
C ILE A 539 -9.64 -4.78 17.64
N THR A 540 -9.39 -3.55 18.08
CA THR A 540 -8.98 -2.47 17.18
C THR A 540 -7.48 -2.37 16.98
N TRP A 541 -7.03 -2.29 15.72
CA TRP A 541 -5.65 -1.98 15.37
C TRP A 541 -5.35 -0.49 15.59
N ALA A 542 -6.12 0.39 14.93
CA ALA A 542 -6.03 1.83 15.09
C ALA A 542 -6.82 2.33 16.31
N ALA A 543 -6.97 3.67 16.38
CA ALA A 543 -7.87 4.34 17.30
C ALA A 543 -9.17 4.75 16.59
N ASP A 544 -9.98 3.77 16.16
CA ASP A 544 -11.26 3.94 15.47
C ASP A 544 -12.19 4.86 16.27
N ALA A 545 -13.08 5.59 15.61
CA ALA A 545 -14.06 6.46 16.27
C ALA A 545 -15.01 5.67 17.21
N TYR A 546 -15.78 6.38 18.04
CA TYR A 546 -16.85 5.76 18.85
C TYR A 546 -18.15 5.60 18.06
N ASN A 547 -18.29 6.44 17.03
CA ASN A 547 -19.36 6.51 16.05
C ASN A 547 -18.86 5.82 14.77
N THR A 548 -19.75 5.24 13.96
CA THR A 548 -19.35 4.74 12.63
C THR A 548 -19.39 5.87 11.61
N ILE A 549 -18.63 5.74 10.53
CA ILE A 549 -18.60 6.71 9.43
C ILE A 549 -18.01 6.11 8.16
N SER A 550 -18.68 6.35 7.03
CA SER A 550 -18.16 6.15 5.68
C SER A 550 -18.06 7.48 4.95
N ILE A 551 -16.95 7.73 4.24
CA ILE A 551 -16.69 9.00 3.53
C ILE A 551 -16.77 8.82 2.01
N ILE A 552 -17.13 9.89 1.30
CA ILE A 552 -17.23 9.90 -0.17
C ILE A 552 -16.97 11.29 -0.78
N GLY A 553 -16.35 11.32 -1.96
CA GLY A 553 -16.28 12.50 -2.84
C GLY A 553 -14.91 13.18 -3.00
N ASP A 554 -14.89 14.42 -3.50
CA ASP A 554 -13.66 15.25 -3.58
C ASP A 554 -13.43 16.01 -2.28
N TYR A 555 -12.32 15.75 -1.60
CA TYR A 555 -11.88 16.47 -0.39
C TYR A 555 -11.82 18.01 -0.58
N LYS A 556 -11.70 18.51 -1.82
CA LYS A 556 -11.65 19.95 -2.13
C LYS A 556 -13.03 20.62 -2.11
N TRP A 557 -14.14 19.89 -2.01
CA TRP A 557 -15.49 20.48 -1.92
C TRP A 557 -15.63 21.40 -0.70
N SER A 558 -16.12 22.62 -0.91
CA SER A 558 -16.33 23.62 0.14
C SER A 558 -17.80 24.00 0.35
N ASN A 559 -18.64 24.01 -0.69
CA ASN A 559 -20.09 24.11 -0.53
C ASN A 559 -20.71 22.78 -0.94
N LEU A 560 -21.59 22.23 -0.12
CA LEU A 560 -22.21 20.92 -0.32
C LEU A 560 -23.69 20.96 0.07
N THR A 561 -24.52 20.30 -0.72
CA THR A 561 -25.86 19.83 -0.34
C THR A 561 -25.79 18.30 -0.29
N VAL A 562 -25.89 17.71 0.89
CA VAL A 562 -25.95 16.25 1.08
C VAL A 562 -27.38 15.87 1.45
N ARG A 563 -27.96 14.88 0.76
CA ARG A 563 -29.26 14.26 1.05
C ARG A 563 -29.07 12.75 1.17
N CYS A 564 -29.77 12.14 2.11
CA CYS A 564 -29.86 10.69 2.25
C CYS A 564 -31.12 10.37 3.07
N ASP A 565 -31.83 9.32 2.72
CA ASP A 565 -32.87 8.73 3.53
C ASP A 565 -32.22 7.78 4.56
N VAL A 566 -32.70 7.81 5.82
CA VAL A 566 -32.05 7.08 6.93
C VAL A 566 -33.07 6.36 7.82
N TYR A 567 -32.65 5.21 8.35
CA TYR A 567 -33.47 4.34 9.21
C TYR A 567 -32.69 3.91 10.46
N ILE A 568 -33.13 4.39 11.63
CA ILE A 568 -32.55 4.01 12.92
C ILE A 568 -33.19 2.70 13.40
N GLU A 569 -32.45 1.60 13.49
CA GLU A 569 -33.04 0.33 13.97
C GLU A 569 -33.18 0.27 15.50
N THR A 570 -32.24 0.89 16.22
CA THR A 570 -32.11 0.81 17.68
C THR A 570 -33.10 1.75 18.40
N PRO A 571 -34.09 1.23 19.16
CA PRO A 571 -35.05 2.07 19.90
C PRO A 571 -34.41 2.92 20.99
N GLU A 572 -35.03 4.09 21.26
CA GLU A 572 -34.67 5.09 22.29
C GLU A 572 -33.29 5.75 22.19
N LYS A 573 -32.23 4.95 22.04
CA LYS A 573 -30.82 5.36 22.15
C LYS A 573 -30.13 5.50 20.79
N GLY A 574 -30.73 4.93 19.74
CA GLY A 574 -30.11 4.88 18.43
C GLY A 574 -30.02 6.26 17.77
N GLY A 575 -29.07 6.41 16.86
CA GLY A 575 -28.87 7.66 16.14
C GLY A 575 -28.03 7.50 14.87
N VAL A 576 -28.27 8.41 13.93
CA VAL A 576 -27.64 8.45 12.60
C VAL A 576 -27.30 9.89 12.23
N PHE A 577 -26.38 10.07 11.30
CA PHE A 577 -26.04 11.37 10.76
C PHE A 577 -25.71 11.35 9.27
N ILE A 578 -25.87 12.51 8.64
CA ILE A 578 -25.18 12.88 7.41
C ILE A 578 -24.21 14.01 7.72
N ALA A 579 -23.09 14.09 6.99
CA ALA A 579 -22.08 15.11 7.20
C ALA A 579 -21.46 15.63 5.89
N GLY A 580 -20.87 16.82 5.98
CA GLY A 580 -20.12 17.44 4.89
C GLY A 580 -18.88 18.17 5.42
N ARG A 581 -17.90 18.38 4.53
CA ARG A 581 -16.56 18.88 4.84
C ARG A 581 -15.77 17.99 5.83
N VAL A 582 -15.96 16.68 5.82
CA VAL A 582 -15.20 15.77 6.69
C VAL A 582 -13.71 15.84 6.32
N ASN A 583 -12.84 16.24 7.25
CA ASN A 583 -11.47 16.67 6.94
C ASN A 583 -10.34 15.72 7.41
N LYS A 584 -10.69 14.56 7.97
CA LYS A 584 -9.75 13.48 8.34
C LYS A 584 -10.43 12.12 8.17
N GLY A 585 -9.64 11.13 7.81
CA GLY A 585 -9.98 9.72 7.86
C GLY A 585 -8.78 8.88 8.32
N GLY A 586 -8.84 7.59 8.03
CA GLY A 586 -7.82 6.59 8.34
C GLY A 586 -7.53 6.47 9.84
N ILE A 587 -6.26 6.21 10.16
CA ILE A 587 -5.71 6.21 11.52
C ILE A 587 -5.97 7.52 12.31
N LEU A 588 -6.37 8.60 11.63
CA LEU A 588 -6.71 9.90 12.22
C LEU A 588 -8.22 10.17 12.34
N ILE A 589 -9.10 9.21 12.07
CA ILE A 589 -10.57 9.41 12.02
C ILE A 589 -11.17 10.02 13.29
N ARG A 590 -10.65 9.71 14.49
CA ARG A 590 -11.03 10.36 15.76
C ARG A 590 -10.85 11.88 15.78
N SER A 591 -10.03 12.43 14.89
CA SER A 591 -9.77 13.87 14.75
C SER A 591 -10.65 14.54 13.68
N ALA A 592 -11.60 13.81 13.08
CA ALA A 592 -12.47 14.32 12.03
C ALA A 592 -13.33 15.48 12.49
N ARG A 593 -13.20 16.60 11.76
CA ARG A 593 -14.04 17.78 11.84
C ARG A 593 -14.77 17.97 10.52
N GLY A 594 -15.87 18.70 10.57
CA GLY A 594 -16.82 18.85 9.47
C GLY A 594 -18.05 19.62 9.94
N VAL A 595 -19.19 19.39 9.30
CA VAL A 595 -20.51 19.71 9.84
C VAL A 595 -21.30 18.41 9.82
N PHE A 596 -21.65 17.89 10.99
CA PHE A 596 -22.37 16.62 11.16
C PHE A 596 -23.79 16.93 11.65
N PHE A 597 -24.82 16.46 10.93
CA PHE A 597 -26.22 16.64 11.29
C PHE A 597 -26.80 15.30 11.76
N TRP A 598 -26.98 15.18 13.07
CA TRP A 598 -27.40 13.97 13.77
C TRP A 598 -28.90 14.02 14.09
N ILE A 599 -29.58 12.88 13.99
CA ILE A 599 -30.90 12.64 14.59
C ILE A 599 -30.89 11.39 15.47
N PHE A 600 -31.76 11.37 16.48
CA PHE A 600 -31.80 10.31 17.50
C PHE A 600 -33.22 9.81 17.73
N ALA A 601 -33.38 8.52 18.04
CA ALA A 601 -34.65 7.84 18.27
C ALA A 601 -35.44 8.31 19.53
N ASN A 602 -34.93 9.30 20.26
CA ASN A 602 -35.58 9.97 21.40
C ASN A 602 -36.20 11.32 21.03
N GLY A 603 -36.41 11.61 19.75
CA GLY A 603 -36.98 12.88 19.28
C GLY A 603 -36.06 14.08 19.45
N THR A 604 -34.73 13.89 19.29
CA THR A 604 -33.75 14.99 19.32
C THR A 604 -32.85 15.02 18.09
N TYR A 605 -32.29 16.19 17.80
CA TYR A 605 -31.25 16.39 16.79
C TYR A 605 -30.05 17.14 17.39
N ARG A 606 -28.89 16.99 16.74
CA ARG A 606 -27.68 17.78 17.03
C ARG A 606 -26.99 18.20 15.73
N VAL A 607 -26.26 19.30 15.78
CA VAL A 607 -25.31 19.71 14.74
C VAL A 607 -23.96 19.92 15.40
N THR A 608 -22.92 19.23 14.93
CA THR A 608 -21.58 19.28 15.55
C THR A 608 -20.49 19.65 14.55
N GLY A 609 -19.38 20.19 15.05
CA GLY A 609 -18.17 20.53 14.28
C GLY A 609 -17.13 19.41 14.19
N ASP A 610 -17.36 18.32 14.94
CA ASP A 610 -16.48 17.16 15.07
C ASP A 610 -17.29 15.86 15.22
N LEU A 611 -16.70 14.75 14.80
CA LEU A 611 -17.30 13.42 14.84
C LEU A 611 -17.57 12.94 16.27
N ALA A 612 -16.70 13.27 17.22
CA ALA A 612 -16.88 12.92 18.64
C ALA A 612 -18.00 13.74 19.33
N GLY A 613 -18.53 14.75 18.65
CA GLY A 613 -19.67 15.55 19.09
C GLY A 613 -19.38 16.54 20.23
N TRP A 614 -18.13 16.93 20.43
CA TRP A 614 -17.71 17.82 21.53
C TRP A 614 -17.99 19.30 21.24
N VAL A 615 -17.94 19.71 19.97
CA VAL A 615 -18.21 21.07 19.49
C VAL A 615 -19.62 21.11 18.93
N ILE A 616 -20.58 21.53 19.76
CA ILE A 616 -21.99 21.65 19.36
C ILE A 616 -22.24 23.01 18.70
N TYR A 617 -22.77 22.99 17.47
CA TYR A 617 -23.29 24.17 16.76
C TYR A 617 -24.81 24.36 16.97
N ALA A 618 -25.56 23.26 17.14
CA ALA A 618 -26.99 23.30 17.43
C ALA A 618 -27.47 22.03 18.15
N LEU A 619 -28.59 22.13 18.86
CA LEU A 619 -29.36 20.99 19.37
C LEU A 619 -30.84 21.38 19.46
N GLY A 620 -31.72 20.39 19.48
CA GLY A 620 -33.15 20.61 19.71
C GLY A 620 -33.99 19.35 19.52
N HIS A 621 -35.31 19.53 19.38
CA HIS A 621 -36.28 18.45 19.22
C HIS A 621 -36.77 18.31 17.78
N VAL A 622 -37.12 17.07 17.40
CA VAL A 622 -37.67 16.67 16.09
C VAL A 622 -38.59 15.46 16.27
N ASP A 623 -39.52 15.23 15.34
CA ASP A 623 -40.40 14.05 15.31
C ASP A 623 -39.66 12.80 14.78
N VAL A 624 -38.64 12.35 15.52
CA VAL A 624 -37.78 11.21 15.18
C VAL A 624 -37.93 10.09 16.20
N THR A 625 -38.18 8.88 15.69
CA THR A 625 -38.20 7.62 16.46
C THR A 625 -37.48 6.53 15.65
N ALA A 626 -37.21 5.39 16.27
CA ALA A 626 -36.65 4.22 15.59
C ALA A 626 -37.67 3.52 14.67
N LYS A 627 -37.16 2.69 13.76
CA LYS A 627 -37.93 1.84 12.83
C LYS A 627 -38.84 2.61 11.87
N LYS A 628 -38.40 3.77 11.42
CA LYS A 628 -39.09 4.63 10.45
C LYS A 628 -38.06 5.37 9.60
N TRP A 629 -38.37 5.53 8.32
CA TRP A 629 -37.53 6.24 7.35
C TRP A 629 -37.70 7.77 7.43
N TYR A 630 -36.58 8.47 7.22
CA TYR A 630 -36.50 9.93 7.28
C TYR A 630 -35.52 10.48 6.23
N THR A 631 -35.95 11.44 5.40
CA THR A 631 -35.05 12.19 4.53
C THR A 631 -34.30 13.25 5.31
N LEU A 632 -32.98 13.10 5.45
CA LEU A 632 -32.11 14.16 5.91
C LEU A 632 -31.62 15.00 4.74
N THR A 633 -31.45 16.30 4.95
CA THR A 633 -30.70 17.17 4.03
C THR A 633 -29.84 18.16 4.81
N LEU A 634 -28.57 18.26 4.47
CA LEU A 634 -27.57 19.15 5.05
C LEU A 634 -27.02 20.06 3.96
N ILE A 635 -27.22 21.36 4.10
CA ILE A 635 -26.74 22.39 3.17
C ILE A 635 -25.63 23.19 3.85
N ILE A 636 -24.47 23.31 3.21
CA ILE A 636 -23.31 24.07 3.68
C ILE A 636 -22.91 25.05 2.58
N LYS A 637 -22.94 26.36 2.86
CA LYS A 637 -22.61 27.42 1.88
C LYS A 637 -21.75 28.53 2.53
N GLY A 638 -20.51 28.65 2.09
CA GLY A 638 -19.54 29.63 2.60
C GLY A 638 -19.18 29.41 4.07
N ARG A 639 -19.82 30.16 4.98
CA ARG A 639 -19.67 30.02 6.44
C ARG A 639 -20.99 29.75 7.16
N LEU A 640 -22.06 29.43 6.42
CA LEU A 640 -23.37 29.13 6.97
C LEU A 640 -23.77 27.72 6.58
N SER A 641 -24.52 27.05 7.44
CA SER A 641 -25.19 25.80 7.11
C SER A 641 -26.66 25.82 7.51
N SER A 642 -27.45 24.91 6.96
CA SER A 642 -28.87 24.69 7.27
C SER A 642 -29.18 23.20 7.16
N GLY A 643 -30.24 22.73 7.84
CA GLY A 643 -30.63 21.32 7.81
C GLY A 643 -32.14 21.11 7.77
N MET A 644 -32.56 20.05 7.08
CA MET A 644 -33.95 19.71 6.80
C MET A 644 -34.23 18.24 7.12
N LEU A 645 -35.45 17.95 7.55
CA LEU A 645 -36.00 16.63 7.85
C LEU A 645 -37.31 16.47 7.10
N ASN A 646 -37.43 15.47 6.23
CA ASN A 646 -38.59 15.21 5.37
C ASN A 646 -39.07 16.50 4.65
N GLY A 647 -38.14 17.22 4.02
CA GLY A 647 -38.37 18.48 3.32
C GLY A 647 -38.63 19.71 4.20
N LYS A 648 -38.77 19.58 5.53
CA LYS A 648 -39.04 20.69 6.46
C LYS A 648 -37.74 21.20 7.10
N THR A 649 -37.56 22.51 7.16
CA THR A 649 -36.38 23.12 7.82
C THR A 649 -36.39 22.85 9.32
N VAL A 650 -35.34 22.22 9.83
CA VAL A 650 -35.11 22.01 11.27
C VAL A 650 -34.28 23.17 11.85
N TRP A 651 -33.28 23.64 11.11
CA TRP A 651 -32.41 24.76 11.49
C TRP A 651 -31.83 25.46 10.25
N LYS A 652 -31.49 26.75 10.38
CA LYS A 652 -31.10 27.59 9.23
C LYS A 652 -30.02 28.60 9.58
N ASN A 653 -29.10 28.84 8.64
CA ASN A 653 -28.05 29.86 8.70
C ASN A 653 -27.17 29.82 9.97
N ILE A 654 -26.84 28.64 10.48
CA ILE A 654 -25.95 28.53 11.66
C ILE A 654 -24.47 28.69 11.21
N PRO A 655 -23.65 29.50 11.90
CA PRO A 655 -22.26 29.73 11.50
C PRO A 655 -21.35 28.50 11.67
N VAL A 656 -20.64 28.15 10.60
CA VAL A 656 -19.64 27.07 10.56
C VAL A 656 -18.33 27.61 9.99
N SER A 657 -17.27 27.61 10.82
CA SER A 657 -16.02 28.35 10.57
C SER A 657 -14.83 27.46 10.21
N PHE A 658 -14.85 26.20 10.63
CA PHE A 658 -13.82 25.19 10.36
C PHE A 658 -14.47 23.79 10.37
N PRO A 659 -14.08 22.88 9.48
CA PRO A 659 -13.14 23.06 8.36
C PRO A 659 -13.78 23.84 7.19
N LYS A 660 -12.96 24.18 6.20
CA LYS A 660 -13.39 24.90 4.99
C LYS A 660 -13.86 23.98 3.88
N ASN A 661 -13.34 22.76 3.85
CA ASN A 661 -13.53 21.77 2.80
C ASN A 661 -13.34 20.35 3.37
N GLY A 662 -13.80 19.35 2.62
CA GLY A 662 -13.66 17.93 2.94
C GLY A 662 -14.80 17.09 2.33
N TRP A 663 -14.76 15.78 2.55
CA TRP A 663 -15.71 14.82 1.99
C TRP A 663 -17.17 15.01 2.49
N ALA A 664 -18.11 14.41 1.77
CA ALA A 664 -19.40 14.05 2.32
C ALA A 664 -19.27 12.74 3.12
N ALA A 665 -20.22 12.46 4.04
CA ALA A 665 -20.22 11.22 4.81
C ALA A 665 -21.60 10.85 5.37
N ILE A 666 -21.75 9.57 5.70
CA ILE A 666 -22.89 8.97 6.43
C ILE A 666 -22.36 8.22 7.66
N GLY A 667 -23.19 7.97 8.68
CA GLY A 667 -22.80 7.10 9.79
C GLY A 667 -23.77 7.02 10.97
N THR A 668 -23.42 6.18 11.95
CA THR A 668 -24.24 5.84 13.13
C THR A 668 -23.60 6.33 14.43
N HIS A 669 -24.45 6.59 15.44
CA HIS A 669 -24.02 7.16 16.72
C HIS A 669 -23.08 6.24 17.53
N SER A 670 -23.30 4.93 17.48
CA SER A 670 -22.42 3.92 18.04
C SER A 670 -22.24 2.75 17.06
N PHE A 671 -21.62 1.65 17.49
CA PHE A 671 -21.61 0.40 16.71
C PHE A 671 -23.00 -0.24 16.81
N GLU A 672 -23.91 0.21 15.94
CA GLU A 672 -25.33 -0.11 15.95
C GLU A 672 -25.88 -0.23 14.51
N PHE A 673 -26.92 -1.04 14.32
CA PHE A 673 -27.55 -1.19 13.01
C PHE A 673 -28.33 0.06 12.60
N ALA A 674 -28.13 0.49 11.35
CA ALA A 674 -28.93 1.49 10.65
C ALA A 674 -28.81 1.29 9.14
N GLN A 675 -29.86 1.67 8.41
CA GLN A 675 -29.89 1.66 6.94
C GLN A 675 -29.89 3.08 6.38
N PHE A 676 -29.31 3.23 5.20
CA PHE A 676 -29.12 4.46 4.44
C PHE A 676 -29.56 4.21 3.00
N ASP A 677 -30.22 5.19 2.40
CA ASP A 677 -30.83 5.05 1.08
C ASP A 677 -30.90 6.39 0.32
N ASN A 678 -31.11 6.34 -1.00
CA ASN A 678 -31.25 7.48 -1.91
C ASN A 678 -30.20 8.57 -1.66
N PHE A 679 -28.93 8.16 -1.55
CA PHE A 679 -27.83 9.07 -1.29
C PHE A 679 -27.64 10.03 -2.47
N HIS A 680 -27.49 11.32 -2.19
CA HIS A 680 -27.26 12.33 -3.21
C HIS A 680 -26.39 13.47 -2.65
N VAL A 681 -25.41 13.92 -3.43
CA VAL A 681 -24.57 15.08 -3.11
C VAL A 681 -24.41 16.00 -4.32
N GLU A 682 -24.75 17.28 -4.14
CA GLU A 682 -24.38 18.39 -5.02
C GLU A 682 -23.26 19.19 -4.33
N ALA A 683 -22.14 19.45 -4.99
CA ALA A 683 -21.00 20.13 -4.38
C ALA A 683 -20.19 21.02 -5.33
N THR A 684 -19.59 22.07 -4.75
CA THR A 684 -18.68 23.01 -5.44
C THR A 684 -17.43 23.28 -4.60
N ARG A 685 -16.33 23.61 -5.29
CA ARG A 685 -15.02 23.95 -4.71
C ARG A 685 -15.00 25.38 -4.21
#